data_AF-A0A553G1C0-F1
#
_entry.id   AF-A0A553G1C0-F1
#
_cell.length_a   1.000
_cell.length_b   1.000
_cell.length_c   1.000
_cell.angle_alpha   90.00
_cell.angle_beta   90.00
_cell.angle_gamma   90.00
#
_symmetry.space_group_name_H-M   'P 1'
#
loop_
_entity.id
_entity.type
_entity.pdbx_description
1 polymer ?
#
loop_
_entity_poly.entity_id
_entity_poly.type
_entity_poly.pdbx_seq_one_letter_code
_entity_poly.pdbx_strand_id
1 'polypeptide(L)'
;MAHSLQQYVIFATLITNKFNKMKRSCILNLLSHTRAEELKLSGSFMWQKNTNFRQMKIYFIISLCFSSFLLSSCYNQRPEIQYSTFEEALDPEAKNVEAWEATGRGLHLSFGSVNTKYRKGRVPMLTVVKDQSLQVWKGERASVQAVLWTVTDVDQVECVWSDFISSTGDTLSNDMVETSYVRYVMSDADFVNDQSDVKAWRDSCILPDMLDQLPTIDMDAQTVRPLWFTINVPSDAPAGNYKASLKTYSRKNPPQELRLTLTVLNKQLPAPKKWRFQTNMSINPFAIANWHQVEPWSNEHFEVLEPYVELLKKAGQKNITASVFNQGVSGETKPLIKWMRKKNGQVVGDFTTLDVWIKFFKHHDINSQIDCYAYRPEGVNTISIYNEQDGHLSLIDLSLKEHYSLIKSCYLQLINHLKETNEFGKAVFVIDSGNNEDVALIKGMIQSIDANIKLELVAHEWASGLFDDVYATNVPAQFSNLKEWFKFRHQQGFETTYHLSFENEIPNVFLHSPSAEAAWLGWYAAAQGLDGIHVEGLNTWGANPLTEARLSKYSSGSNYLIYPKARSSIRFELLIEGIQDFEKIQILKEEYLETESEINRKQLELIDELLSDFVIDRIPREDAAHMVDNGKALLKQLSQQSNLE
;
A
#
# COMPACT_ATOMS: atom_id res chain seq x y z
N MET A 1 -2.87 -21.72 53.33
CA MET A 1 -2.43 -20.38 52.87
C MET A 1 -2.30 -19.39 54.04
N ALA A 2 -1.70 -19.79 55.17
CA ALA A 2 -1.45 -18.90 56.33
C ALA A 2 -0.10 -19.18 57.05
N HIS A 3 0.74 -20.08 56.54
CA HIS A 3 2.04 -20.40 57.15
C HIS A 3 3.27 -19.96 56.34
N SER A 4 3.10 -19.43 55.12
CA SER A 4 4.20 -18.93 54.28
C SER A 4 4.43 -17.41 54.37
N LEU A 5 3.51 -16.65 54.98
CA LEU A 5 3.61 -15.19 55.14
C LEU A 5 4.43 -14.76 56.37
N GLN A 6 4.60 -15.62 57.37
CA GLN A 6 5.29 -15.27 58.62
C GLN A 6 6.83 -15.38 58.53
N GLN A 7 7.36 -16.19 57.59
CA GLN A 7 8.80 -16.31 57.36
C GLN A 7 9.37 -15.18 56.48
N TYR A 8 8.57 -14.62 55.57
CA TYR A 8 8.99 -13.51 54.70
C TYR A 8 9.16 -12.18 55.45
N VAL A 9 8.34 -11.93 56.48
CA VAL A 9 8.40 -10.69 57.29
C VAL A 9 9.64 -10.67 58.21
N ILE A 10 10.08 -11.83 58.71
CA ILE A 10 11.28 -11.93 59.57
C ILE A 10 12.56 -11.74 58.74
N PHE A 11 12.59 -12.26 57.51
CA PHE A 11 13.75 -12.12 56.60
C PHE A 11 13.92 -10.68 56.10
N ALA A 12 12.82 -9.98 55.80
CA ALA A 12 12.85 -8.56 55.41
C ALA A 12 13.29 -7.63 56.54
N THR A 13 12.95 -7.93 57.80
CA THR A 13 13.32 -7.09 58.96
C THR A 13 14.81 -7.23 59.34
N LEU A 14 15.43 -8.38 59.07
CA LEU A 14 16.86 -8.64 59.31
C LEU A 14 17.78 -7.96 58.28
N ILE A 15 17.34 -7.82 57.03
CA ILE A 15 18.12 -7.19 55.96
C ILE A 15 18.14 -5.67 56.11
N THR A 16 17.02 -5.05 56.48
CA THR A 16 16.90 -3.59 56.67
C THR A 16 17.70 -3.08 57.87
N ASN A 17 17.78 -3.87 58.96
CA ASN A 17 18.61 -3.52 60.12
C ASN A 17 20.13 -3.65 59.86
N LYS A 18 20.55 -4.54 58.95
CA LYS A 18 21.96 -4.69 58.56
C LYS A 18 22.43 -3.55 57.65
N PHE A 19 21.56 -3.05 56.77
CA PHE A 19 21.83 -1.90 55.91
C PHE A 19 21.89 -0.57 56.69
N ASN A 20 21.05 -0.37 57.71
CA ASN A 20 21.09 0.84 58.55
C ASN A 20 22.30 0.90 59.50
N LYS A 21 22.85 -0.25 59.92
CA LYS A 21 24.10 -0.31 60.71
C LYS A 21 25.35 0.02 59.89
N MET A 22 25.38 -0.32 58.59
CA MET A 22 26.49 0.06 57.70
C MET A 22 26.48 1.55 57.33
N LYS A 23 25.29 2.15 57.11
CA LYS A 23 25.18 3.59 56.81
C LYS A 23 25.62 4.50 57.97
N ARG A 24 25.43 4.09 59.23
CA ARG A 24 25.90 4.86 60.40
C ARG A 24 27.41 4.75 60.66
N SER A 25 28.07 3.68 60.21
CA SER A 25 29.53 3.49 60.40
C SER A 25 30.38 4.32 59.43
N CYS A 26 29.88 4.55 58.20
CA CYS A 26 30.62 5.34 57.20
C CYS A 26 30.49 6.87 57.36
N ILE A 27 29.47 7.36 58.07
CA ILE A 27 29.21 8.82 58.21
C ILE A 27 29.91 9.43 59.43
N LEU A 28 30.37 8.63 60.40
CA LEU A 28 31.05 9.13 61.61
C LEU A 28 32.59 9.19 61.52
N ASN A 29 33.21 8.69 60.45
CA ASN A 29 34.68 8.71 60.27
C ASN A 29 35.20 9.80 59.31
N LEU A 30 34.33 10.67 58.78
CA LEU A 30 34.70 11.72 57.82
C LEU A 30 34.68 13.14 58.42
N LEU A 31 34.47 13.29 59.72
CA LEU A 31 34.46 14.58 60.43
C LEU A 31 35.23 14.49 61.76
N SER A 32 36.54 14.28 61.73
CA SER A 32 37.44 14.81 62.76
C SER A 32 38.91 14.79 62.30
N HIS A 33 39.57 15.94 62.54
CA HIS A 33 41.02 16.15 62.60
C HIS A 33 41.76 16.60 61.33
N THR A 34 41.55 17.88 61.02
CA THR A 34 42.63 18.80 60.62
C THR A 34 43.33 19.38 61.86
N ARG A 35 44.59 19.00 62.13
CA ARG A 35 45.69 19.91 62.51
C ARG A 35 47.02 19.17 62.74
N ALA A 36 48.08 19.91 62.44
CA ALA A 36 49.50 19.60 62.43
C ALA A 36 50.10 18.95 63.69
N GLU A 37 51.18 18.17 63.52
CA GLU A 37 52.52 18.51 64.05
C GLU A 37 53.62 17.54 63.55
N GLU A 38 54.82 18.09 63.36
CA GLU A 38 56.06 17.41 63.00
C GLU A 38 56.59 16.55 64.17
N LEU A 39 57.20 15.39 63.86
CA LEU A 39 58.44 14.93 64.54
C LEU A 39 59.05 13.70 63.85
N LYS A 40 60.37 13.81 63.61
CA LYS A 40 61.30 12.79 63.10
C LYS A 40 61.35 11.56 64.02
N LEU A 41 61.54 10.36 63.46
CA LEU A 41 62.69 9.46 63.76
C LEU A 41 62.61 8.10 63.03
N SER A 42 63.73 7.80 62.36
CA SER A 42 64.39 6.49 62.15
C SER A 42 63.61 5.25 61.66
N GLY A 43 64.02 4.79 60.47
CA GLY A 43 64.78 3.53 60.36
C GLY A 43 64.01 2.20 60.35
N SER A 44 64.16 1.50 59.21
CA SER A 44 64.08 0.04 59.04
C SER A 44 62.75 -0.66 59.35
N PHE A 45 61.86 -0.75 58.35
CA PHE A 45 61.01 -1.95 58.13
C PHE A 45 60.44 -1.92 56.68
N MET A 46 61.30 -1.71 55.69
CA MET A 46 60.95 -1.81 54.27
C MET A 46 61.52 -3.10 53.69
N TRP A 47 60.76 -4.21 53.71
CA TRP A 47 60.86 -5.28 52.70
C TRP A 47 59.74 -6.33 52.80
N GLN A 48 58.50 -5.93 53.17
CA GLN A 48 57.35 -6.85 53.10
C GLN A 48 55.98 -6.20 52.81
N LYS A 49 55.90 -4.86 52.71
CA LYS A 49 54.63 -4.14 52.42
C LYS A 49 54.41 -3.76 50.94
N ASN A 50 55.43 -3.86 50.08
CA ASN A 50 55.33 -3.40 48.68
C ASN A 50 54.67 -4.40 47.72
N THR A 51 54.68 -5.69 48.04
CA THR A 51 54.01 -6.75 47.25
C THR A 51 52.49 -6.71 47.46
N ASN A 52 52.03 -6.50 48.69
CA ASN A 52 50.60 -6.41 48.99
C ASN A 52 49.94 -5.16 48.38
N PHE A 53 50.61 -4.01 48.34
CA PHE A 53 50.04 -2.80 47.73
C PHE A 53 49.96 -2.87 46.19
N ARG A 54 50.90 -3.54 45.53
CA ARG A 54 50.84 -3.80 44.07
C ARG A 54 49.74 -4.79 43.73
N GLN A 55 49.60 -5.88 44.48
CA GLN A 55 48.49 -6.82 44.29
C GLN A 55 47.13 -6.17 44.57
N MET A 56 46.99 -5.37 45.64
CA MET A 56 45.74 -4.68 45.94
C MET A 56 45.36 -3.66 44.86
N LYS A 57 46.32 -2.93 44.27
CA LYS A 57 46.06 -2.06 43.11
C LYS A 57 45.64 -2.83 41.87
N ILE A 58 46.25 -3.99 41.61
CA ILE A 58 45.86 -4.86 40.48
C ILE A 58 44.46 -5.41 40.69
N TYR A 59 44.10 -5.90 41.89
CA TYR A 59 42.74 -6.36 42.19
C TYR A 59 41.71 -5.22 42.16
N PHE A 60 42.08 -4.00 42.56
CA PHE A 60 41.20 -2.84 42.50
C PHE A 60 40.99 -2.34 41.06
N ILE A 61 42.02 -2.38 40.21
CA ILE A 61 41.93 -2.05 38.78
C ILE A 61 41.16 -3.15 38.02
N ILE A 62 41.39 -4.44 38.32
CA ILE A 62 40.63 -5.55 37.74
C ILE A 62 39.15 -5.47 38.19
N SER A 63 38.88 -5.14 39.44
CA SER A 63 37.52 -4.93 39.96
C SER A 63 36.84 -3.70 39.34
N LEU A 64 37.57 -2.59 39.17
CA LEU A 64 37.07 -1.41 38.44
C LEU A 64 36.76 -1.77 36.98
N CYS A 65 37.67 -2.46 36.29
CA CYS A 65 37.49 -2.91 34.91
C CYS A 65 36.33 -3.90 34.77
N PHE A 66 36.14 -4.83 35.72
CA PHE A 66 34.99 -5.74 35.76
C PHE A 66 33.67 -5.01 36.05
N SER A 67 33.68 -3.98 36.92
CA SER A 67 32.49 -3.18 37.19
C SER A 67 32.10 -2.26 36.02
N SER A 68 33.08 -1.75 35.26
CA SER A 68 32.83 -1.02 34.01
C SER A 68 32.42 -1.94 32.84
N PHE A 69 32.88 -3.20 32.82
CA PHE A 69 32.40 -4.21 31.86
C PHE A 69 30.97 -4.69 32.19
N LEU A 70 30.62 -4.82 33.49
CA LEU A 70 29.28 -5.20 33.93
C LEU A 70 28.24 -4.06 33.78
N LEU A 71 28.67 -2.80 33.74
CA LEU A 71 27.79 -1.66 33.46
C LEU A 71 27.64 -1.35 31.95
N SER A 72 28.46 -1.97 31.09
CA SER A 72 28.40 -1.76 29.63
C SER A 72 27.62 -2.85 28.88
N SER A 73 27.15 -3.90 29.57
CA SER A 73 26.36 -4.99 28.98
C SER A 73 24.90 -5.00 29.41
N CYS A 74 24.38 -3.90 29.96
CA CYS A 74 22.95 -3.66 29.95
C CYS A 74 22.58 -3.35 28.50
N TYR A 75 22.19 -4.37 27.74
CA TYR A 75 21.34 -4.18 26.57
C TYR A 75 20.29 -3.14 26.96
N ASN A 76 20.23 -2.01 26.25
CA ASN A 76 19.16 -1.03 26.38
C ASN A 76 17.86 -1.77 26.03
N GLN A 77 17.26 -2.44 27.02
CA GLN A 77 15.97 -3.07 26.87
C GLN A 77 14.97 -1.92 26.79
N ARG A 78 14.51 -1.65 25.58
CA ARG A 78 13.42 -0.72 25.33
C ARG A 78 12.19 -1.17 26.13
N PRO A 79 11.34 -0.23 26.59
CA PRO A 79 10.11 -0.58 27.29
C PRO A 79 9.25 -1.47 26.39
N GLU A 80 8.55 -2.43 26.99
CA GLU A 80 7.61 -3.28 26.26
C GLU A 80 6.48 -2.44 25.66
N ILE A 81 6.18 -2.68 24.39
CA ILE A 81 5.11 -2.03 23.67
C ILE A 81 3.93 -2.99 23.58
N GLN A 82 2.83 -2.64 24.23
CA GLN A 82 1.57 -3.35 24.10
C GLN A 82 0.80 -2.79 22.91
N TYR A 83 0.32 -3.67 22.04
CA TYR A 83 -0.47 -3.30 20.86
C TYR A 83 -1.43 -4.42 20.49
N SER A 84 -2.51 -4.08 19.78
CA SER A 84 -3.47 -5.07 19.26
C SER A 84 -3.05 -5.50 17.86
N THR A 85 -2.99 -6.82 17.64
CA THR A 85 -2.73 -7.44 16.35
C THR A 85 -3.59 -8.70 16.19
N PHE A 86 -3.46 -9.39 15.06
CA PHE A 86 -4.15 -10.63 14.74
C PHE A 86 -3.12 -11.71 14.34
N GLU A 87 -3.50 -12.98 14.40
CA GLU A 87 -2.66 -14.10 13.95
C GLU A 87 -2.82 -14.33 12.45
N GLU A 88 -1.70 -14.51 11.75
CA GLU A 88 -1.70 -14.85 10.32
C GLU A 88 -2.15 -16.30 10.10
N ALA A 89 -2.57 -16.63 8.88
CA ALA A 89 -2.81 -18.02 8.52
C ALA A 89 -1.55 -18.88 8.72
N LEU A 90 -1.76 -20.15 9.09
CA LEU A 90 -0.68 -21.12 9.18
C LEU A 90 -0.04 -21.32 7.80
N ASP A 91 1.29 -21.35 7.76
CA ASP A 91 2.03 -21.67 6.55
C ASP A 91 1.83 -23.16 6.22
N PRO A 92 1.18 -23.50 5.10
CA PRO A 92 1.05 -24.90 4.71
C PRO A 92 2.40 -25.49 4.23
N GLU A 93 3.39 -24.64 3.95
CA GLU A 93 4.69 -25.09 3.46
C GLU A 93 5.59 -25.61 4.59
N ALA A 94 6.16 -26.80 4.39
CA ALA A 94 7.14 -27.35 5.31
C ALA A 94 8.46 -26.56 5.29
N LYS A 95 9.02 -26.27 6.47
CA LYS A 95 10.31 -25.59 6.60
C LYS A 95 11.47 -26.54 6.24
N ASN A 96 12.46 -26.04 5.50
CA ASN A 96 13.71 -26.76 5.27
C ASN A 96 14.62 -26.65 6.52
N VAL A 97 14.64 -27.71 7.34
CA VAL A 97 15.40 -27.75 8.60
C VAL A 97 16.90 -27.55 8.37
N GLU A 98 17.49 -28.22 7.37
CA GLU A 98 18.93 -28.14 7.09
C GLU A 98 19.36 -26.70 6.73
N ALA A 99 18.55 -26.00 5.93
CA ALA A 99 18.82 -24.61 5.56
C ALA A 99 18.79 -23.67 6.78
N TRP A 100 17.83 -23.86 7.69
CA TRP A 100 17.74 -23.07 8.93
C TRP A 100 18.85 -23.42 9.92
N GLU A 101 19.28 -24.68 10.01
CA GLU A 101 20.43 -25.09 10.84
C GLU A 101 21.76 -24.52 10.33
N ALA A 102 21.91 -24.36 9.02
CA ALA A 102 23.05 -23.69 8.40
C ALA A 102 23.04 -22.16 8.60
N THR A 103 21.91 -21.58 9.05
CA THR A 103 21.77 -20.14 9.28
C THR A 103 22.31 -19.77 10.66
N GLY A 104 23.08 -18.68 10.74
CA GLY A 104 23.62 -18.20 12.03
C GLY A 104 22.53 -17.82 13.04
N ARG A 105 22.85 -17.90 14.34
CA ARG A 105 21.91 -17.46 15.40
C ARG A 105 21.73 -15.95 15.45
N GLY A 106 20.58 -15.52 15.96
CA GLY A 106 20.21 -14.11 16.16
C GLY A 106 19.31 -13.56 15.06
N LEU A 107 18.90 -12.31 15.25
CA LEU A 107 18.14 -11.55 14.26
C LEU A 107 19.07 -11.02 13.16
N HIS A 108 18.76 -11.40 11.92
CA HIS A 108 19.45 -10.89 10.74
C HIS A 108 18.62 -9.82 10.03
N LEU A 109 19.29 -8.96 9.27
CA LEU A 109 18.68 -7.84 8.55
C LEU A 109 19.46 -7.53 7.28
N SER A 110 18.76 -7.35 6.16
CA SER A 110 19.33 -6.92 4.88
C SER A 110 18.33 -6.07 4.12
N PHE A 111 18.80 -5.13 3.30
CA PHE A 111 17.98 -4.66 2.19
C PHE A 111 17.65 -5.82 1.24
N GLY A 112 16.48 -5.73 0.61
CA GLY A 112 15.96 -6.71 -0.33
C GLY A 112 15.42 -6.02 -1.58
N SER A 113 14.92 -6.81 -2.54
CA SER A 113 14.28 -6.27 -3.74
C SER A 113 12.77 -6.14 -3.50
N VAL A 114 12.16 -5.02 -3.91
CA VAL A 114 10.69 -4.84 -3.92
C VAL A 114 9.98 -5.86 -4.83
N ASN A 115 10.72 -6.45 -5.78
CA ASN A 115 10.21 -7.45 -6.71
C ASN A 115 10.27 -8.89 -6.13
N THR A 116 10.84 -9.08 -4.94
CA THR A 116 10.93 -10.40 -4.30
C THR A 116 9.86 -10.58 -3.22
N LYS A 117 9.10 -11.67 -3.33
CA LYS A 117 8.15 -12.13 -2.30
C LYS A 117 8.83 -13.13 -1.36
N TYR A 118 9.43 -12.64 -0.28
CA TYR A 118 10.14 -13.50 0.67
C TYR A 118 9.17 -14.40 1.46
N ARG A 119 9.25 -15.72 1.23
CA ARG A 119 8.40 -16.74 1.87
C ARG A 119 8.69 -16.84 3.37
N LYS A 120 7.66 -16.99 4.20
CA LYS A 120 7.76 -16.98 5.68
C LYS A 120 8.69 -18.08 6.21
N GLY A 121 8.54 -19.31 5.73
CA GLY A 121 9.31 -20.48 6.19
C GLY A 121 10.63 -20.77 5.46
N ARG A 122 11.05 -19.94 4.48
CA ARG A 122 12.28 -20.19 3.68
C ARG A 122 13.38 -19.21 4.02
N VAL A 123 14.59 -19.70 4.26
CA VAL A 123 15.77 -18.84 4.45
C VAL A 123 15.95 -17.93 3.22
N PRO A 124 16.07 -16.60 3.38
CA PRO A 124 16.26 -15.71 2.25
C PRO A 124 17.55 -16.03 1.48
N MET A 125 17.43 -16.33 0.19
CA MET A 125 18.59 -16.54 -0.70
C MET A 125 19.11 -15.19 -1.21
N LEU A 126 19.82 -14.46 -0.35
CA LEU A 126 20.37 -13.15 -0.69
C LEU A 126 21.79 -12.97 -0.16
N THR A 127 22.54 -12.09 -0.81
CA THR A 127 23.76 -11.52 -0.23
C THR A 127 23.37 -10.36 0.66
N VAL A 128 23.90 -10.30 1.88
CA VAL A 128 23.55 -9.24 2.84
C VAL A 128 23.97 -7.88 2.30
N VAL A 129 23.00 -6.98 2.14
CA VAL A 129 23.18 -5.59 1.72
C VAL A 129 22.81 -4.69 2.89
N LYS A 130 23.79 -3.94 3.41
CA LYS A 130 23.60 -2.98 4.51
C LYS A 130 23.44 -1.54 4.04
N ASP A 131 23.78 -1.27 2.78
CA ASP A 131 23.80 0.05 2.18
C ASP A 131 22.98 0.03 0.89
N GLN A 132 22.03 0.94 0.76
CA GLN A 132 21.24 1.12 -0.46
C GLN A 132 21.22 2.59 -0.86
N SER A 133 21.14 2.83 -2.17
CA SER A 133 20.94 4.17 -2.72
C SER A 133 19.65 4.19 -3.53
N LEU A 134 18.89 5.28 -3.43
CA LEU A 134 17.65 5.52 -4.15
C LEU A 134 17.65 6.93 -4.70
N GLN A 135 17.19 7.11 -5.94
CA GLN A 135 17.02 8.42 -6.57
C GLN A 135 15.54 8.68 -6.79
N VAL A 136 15.10 9.91 -6.48
CA VAL A 136 13.70 10.31 -6.46
C VAL A 136 13.54 11.73 -6.98
N TRP A 137 12.39 12.05 -7.54
CA TRP A 137 11.95 13.43 -7.80
C TRP A 137 11.35 14.03 -6.52
N LYS A 138 11.28 15.37 -6.47
CA LYS A 138 10.53 16.06 -5.41
C LYS A 138 9.05 15.71 -5.55
N GLY A 139 8.37 15.41 -4.44
CA GLY A 139 6.95 15.01 -4.45
C GLY A 139 6.71 13.53 -4.78
N GLU A 140 7.75 12.74 -5.05
CA GLU A 140 7.63 11.32 -5.37
C GLU A 140 7.36 10.46 -4.12
N ARG A 141 6.50 9.45 -4.26
CA ARG A 141 6.31 8.36 -3.29
C ARG A 141 7.11 7.14 -3.78
N ALA A 142 8.12 6.72 -3.03
CA ALA A 142 9.02 5.63 -3.44
C ALA A 142 9.02 4.46 -2.45
N SER A 143 9.22 3.25 -2.96
CA SER A 143 9.21 2.01 -2.18
C SER A 143 10.61 1.45 -1.95
N VAL A 144 10.90 1.00 -0.73
CA VAL A 144 12.11 0.25 -0.38
C VAL A 144 11.73 -0.97 0.45
N GLN A 145 12.30 -2.13 0.16
CA GLN A 145 12.09 -3.34 0.95
C GLN A 145 13.37 -3.75 1.69
N ALA A 146 13.23 -4.13 2.95
CA ALA A 146 14.23 -4.89 3.70
C ALA A 146 13.63 -6.21 4.18
N VAL A 147 14.46 -7.09 4.71
CA VAL A 147 14.03 -8.40 5.19
C VAL A 147 14.75 -8.74 6.49
N LEU A 148 13.95 -9.16 7.47
CA LEU A 148 14.38 -9.73 8.73
C LEU A 148 14.22 -11.24 8.66
N TRP A 149 15.14 -11.99 9.27
CA TRP A 149 14.97 -13.43 9.48
C TRP A 149 15.70 -13.88 10.74
N THR A 150 15.20 -14.96 11.33
CA THR A 150 15.75 -15.49 12.59
C THR A 150 15.59 -17.00 12.69
N VAL A 151 16.53 -17.65 13.37
CA VAL A 151 16.47 -19.08 13.71
C VAL A 151 15.84 -19.34 15.09
N THR A 152 15.67 -18.32 15.92
CA THR A 152 15.06 -18.38 17.25
C THR A 152 13.92 -17.37 17.36
N ASP A 153 13.04 -17.53 18.35
CA ASP A 153 12.02 -16.51 18.65
C ASP A 153 12.68 -15.17 18.98
N VAL A 154 12.11 -14.09 18.47
CA VAL A 154 12.56 -12.71 18.72
C VAL A 154 11.36 -11.84 19.03
N ASP A 155 11.30 -11.36 20.27
CA ASP A 155 10.23 -10.50 20.74
C ASP A 155 10.55 -9.02 20.50
N GLN A 156 9.48 -8.25 20.26
CA GLN A 156 9.47 -6.80 20.23
C GLN A 156 10.47 -6.21 19.22
N VAL A 157 10.44 -6.70 17.98
CA VAL A 157 11.22 -6.12 16.90
C VAL A 157 10.63 -4.76 16.53
N GLU A 158 11.37 -3.70 16.83
CA GLU A 158 11.08 -2.31 16.51
C GLU A 158 12.00 -1.79 15.41
N CYS A 159 11.49 -0.93 14.55
CA CYS A 159 12.24 -0.29 13.45
C CYS A 159 12.21 1.23 13.63
N VAL A 160 13.36 1.89 13.71
CA VAL A 160 13.46 3.35 13.90
C VAL A 160 14.41 3.97 12.89
N TRP A 161 13.90 4.91 12.11
CA TRP A 161 14.68 5.73 11.19
C TRP A 161 15.29 6.94 11.90
N SER A 162 16.50 7.31 11.51
CA SER A 162 17.01 8.67 11.74
C SER A 162 16.42 9.63 10.71
N ASP A 163 16.51 10.92 10.99
CA ASP A 163 16.31 11.92 9.94
C ASP A 163 17.30 11.73 8.78
N PHE A 164 16.90 12.24 7.62
CA PHE A 164 17.67 12.22 6.39
C PHE A 164 18.48 13.51 6.32
N ILE A 165 19.79 13.40 6.46
CA ILE A 165 20.67 14.56 6.61
C ILE A 165 21.61 14.66 5.40
N SER A 166 21.66 15.83 4.79
CA SER A 166 22.58 16.13 3.69
C SER A 166 23.98 16.53 4.18
N SER A 167 24.97 16.55 3.28
CA SER A 167 26.31 17.05 3.63
C SER A 167 26.35 18.54 3.95
N THR A 168 25.36 19.32 3.50
CA THR A 168 25.22 20.77 3.77
C THR A 168 24.47 21.07 5.06
N GLY A 169 23.87 20.05 5.70
CA GLY A 169 23.11 20.19 6.95
C GLY A 169 21.61 20.35 6.75
N ASP A 170 21.11 20.35 5.52
CA ASP A 170 19.67 20.26 5.23
C ASP A 170 19.12 18.92 5.72
N THR A 171 17.92 18.95 6.31
CA THR A 171 17.29 17.81 6.96
C THR A 171 15.90 17.56 6.39
N LEU A 172 15.62 16.32 6.01
CA LEU A 172 14.25 15.83 5.78
C LEU A 172 13.85 14.95 6.97
N SER A 173 12.71 15.26 7.59
CA SER A 173 12.21 14.51 8.76
C SER A 173 11.99 13.04 8.40
N ASN A 174 12.31 12.13 9.32
CA ASN A 174 11.99 10.72 9.16
C ASN A 174 10.48 10.42 9.10
N ASP A 175 9.61 11.38 9.48
CA ASP A 175 8.14 11.26 9.36
C ASP A 175 7.67 11.02 7.92
N MET A 176 8.50 11.33 6.92
CA MET A 176 8.20 11.01 5.52
C MET A 176 8.20 9.51 5.21
N VAL A 177 8.74 8.67 6.12
CA VAL A 177 8.89 7.23 5.92
C VAL A 177 7.83 6.46 6.70
N GLU A 178 6.87 5.89 5.97
CA GLU A 178 5.92 4.92 6.51
C GLU A 178 6.61 3.54 6.60
N THR A 179 6.82 3.02 7.82
CA THR A 179 7.43 1.69 8.03
C THR A 179 6.35 0.66 8.31
N SER A 180 6.26 -0.37 7.47
CA SER A 180 5.28 -1.46 7.57
C SER A 180 5.96 -2.82 7.70
N TYR A 181 5.43 -3.65 8.59
CA TYR A 181 5.75 -5.08 8.57
C TYR A 181 4.88 -5.74 7.50
N VAL A 182 5.51 -6.44 6.56
CA VAL A 182 4.76 -7.13 5.51
C VAL A 182 4.15 -8.40 6.08
N ARG A 183 2.83 -8.45 6.11
CA ARG A 183 2.04 -9.56 6.66
C ARG A 183 1.77 -10.60 5.58
N TYR A 184 1.65 -11.86 6.02
CA TYR A 184 1.35 -13.00 5.18
C TYR A 184 -0.14 -13.31 5.17
N VAL A 185 -0.67 -13.58 3.98
CA VAL A 185 -2.09 -13.92 3.76
C VAL A 185 -2.18 -15.20 2.92
N MET A 186 -3.20 -16.02 3.16
CA MET A 186 -3.46 -17.23 2.39
C MET A 186 -3.85 -16.89 0.95
N SER A 187 -3.20 -17.56 0.02
CA SER A 187 -3.26 -17.38 -1.43
C SER A 187 -3.38 -18.74 -2.12
N ASP A 188 -3.92 -18.74 -3.34
CA ASP A 188 -3.69 -19.85 -4.27
C ASP A 188 -2.18 -19.92 -4.61
N ALA A 189 -1.65 -21.12 -4.85
CA ALA A 189 -0.25 -21.31 -5.22
C ALA A 189 0.03 -20.92 -6.69
N ASP A 190 -0.95 -21.17 -7.57
CA ASP A 190 -0.86 -20.97 -9.01
C ASP A 190 -2.07 -20.16 -9.54
N PHE A 191 -2.07 -19.85 -10.83
CA PHE A 191 -3.18 -19.20 -11.51
C PHE A 191 -4.47 -20.04 -11.45
N VAL A 192 -5.58 -19.38 -11.14
CA VAL A 192 -6.90 -19.98 -11.00
C VAL A 192 -7.90 -19.21 -11.86
N ASN A 193 -8.50 -19.93 -12.80
CA ASN A 193 -9.65 -19.50 -13.57
C ASN A 193 -10.64 -20.67 -13.66
N ASP A 194 -11.20 -21.05 -12.51
CA ASP A 194 -12.13 -22.17 -12.40
C ASP A 194 -13.39 -21.75 -11.65
N GLN A 195 -14.55 -21.99 -12.26
CA GLN A 195 -15.87 -21.71 -11.69
C GLN A 195 -16.27 -22.71 -10.60
N SER A 196 -15.45 -23.74 -10.33
CA SER A 196 -15.70 -24.68 -9.24
C SER A 196 -15.44 -24.03 -7.87
N ASP A 197 -16.47 -24.06 -7.02
CA ASP A 197 -16.52 -23.42 -5.69
C ASP A 197 -15.60 -24.07 -4.64
N VAL A 198 -14.77 -25.05 -5.00
CA VAL A 198 -14.16 -25.94 -4.01
C VAL A 198 -12.74 -25.53 -3.65
N LYS A 199 -12.64 -24.54 -2.74
CA LYS A 199 -11.38 -24.08 -2.11
C LYS A 199 -10.55 -25.20 -1.48
N ALA A 200 -11.17 -26.32 -1.09
CA ALA A 200 -10.54 -27.43 -0.38
C ALA A 200 -9.52 -28.23 -1.21
N TRP A 201 -9.50 -28.09 -2.54
CA TRP A 201 -8.60 -28.83 -3.43
C TRP A 201 -7.54 -27.96 -4.11
N ARG A 202 -7.51 -26.66 -3.83
CA ARG A 202 -6.54 -25.75 -4.45
C ARG A 202 -5.22 -25.80 -3.69
N ASP A 203 -4.12 -25.98 -4.42
CA ASP A 203 -2.80 -25.80 -3.85
C ASP A 203 -2.70 -24.39 -3.28
N SER A 204 -2.26 -24.32 -2.04
CA SER A 204 -2.38 -23.13 -1.20
C SER A 204 -1.04 -22.77 -0.61
N CYS A 205 -0.77 -21.48 -0.50
CA CYS A 205 0.41 -20.97 0.16
C CYS A 205 0.10 -19.66 0.86
N ILE A 206 0.96 -19.23 1.78
CA ILE A 206 0.91 -17.87 2.29
C ILE A 206 1.91 -17.00 1.53
N LEU A 207 1.49 -15.78 1.20
CA LEU A 207 2.29 -14.81 0.46
C LEU A 207 2.37 -13.47 1.20
N PRO A 208 3.55 -12.81 1.19
CA PRO A 208 3.71 -11.48 1.77
C PRO A 208 3.05 -10.44 0.87
N ASP A 209 2.12 -9.64 1.40
CA ASP A 209 1.46 -8.60 0.60
C ASP A 209 0.97 -7.40 1.44
N MET A 210 0.25 -7.66 2.54
CA MET A 210 -0.37 -6.60 3.34
C MET A 210 0.66 -5.78 4.12
N LEU A 211 0.56 -4.45 4.01
CA LEU A 211 1.45 -3.51 4.70
C LEU A 211 0.81 -3.07 6.03
N ASP A 212 1.35 -3.57 7.15
CA ASP A 212 0.82 -3.31 8.50
C ASP A 212 1.78 -2.42 9.30
N GLN A 213 1.37 -1.17 9.53
CA GLN A 213 2.14 -0.19 10.31
C GLN A 213 1.95 -0.45 11.81
N LEU A 214 2.73 -1.38 12.34
CA LEU A 214 2.75 -1.72 13.76
C LEU A 214 3.93 -1.02 14.46
N PRO A 215 3.82 -0.69 15.75
CA PRO A 215 4.95 -0.13 16.49
C PRO A 215 6.07 -1.16 16.71
N THR A 216 5.72 -2.45 16.77
CA THR A 216 6.65 -3.56 16.94
C THR A 216 6.00 -4.85 16.43
N ILE A 217 6.79 -5.90 16.18
CA ILE A 217 6.29 -7.25 15.90
C ILE A 217 7.12 -8.33 16.65
N ASP A 218 6.47 -9.43 17.02
CA ASP A 218 7.18 -10.63 17.48
C ASP A 218 7.41 -11.57 16.29
N MET A 219 8.54 -12.27 16.27
CA MET A 219 8.91 -13.20 15.21
C MET A 219 9.19 -14.58 15.78
N ASP A 220 8.48 -15.59 15.28
CA ASP A 220 8.73 -16.99 15.63
C ASP A 220 10.07 -17.48 15.07
N ALA A 221 10.65 -18.50 15.69
CA ALA A 221 11.81 -19.21 15.20
C ALA A 221 11.64 -19.70 13.76
N GLN A 222 12.73 -19.63 12.99
CA GLN A 222 12.79 -20.09 11.60
C GLN A 222 11.72 -19.41 10.74
N THR A 223 11.64 -18.08 10.85
CA THR A 223 10.74 -17.27 10.03
C THR A 223 11.45 -16.08 9.42
N VAL A 224 10.84 -15.60 8.35
CA VAL A 224 11.19 -14.37 7.63
C VAL A 224 10.07 -13.35 7.83
N ARG A 225 10.45 -12.07 7.94
CA ARG A 225 9.53 -10.94 7.96
C ARG A 225 10.07 -9.84 7.05
N PRO A 226 9.43 -9.57 5.90
CA PRO A 226 9.78 -8.42 5.10
C PRO A 226 9.33 -7.13 5.80
N LEU A 227 10.09 -6.06 5.56
CA LEU A 227 9.80 -4.70 5.96
C LEU A 227 9.61 -3.89 4.69
N TRP A 228 8.52 -3.13 4.61
CA TRP A 228 8.27 -2.19 3.53
C TRP A 228 8.38 -0.77 4.05
N PHE A 229 9.15 0.06 3.34
CA PHE A 229 9.27 1.47 3.63
C PHE A 229 8.70 2.25 2.46
N THR A 230 7.65 3.03 2.73
CA THR A 230 7.17 4.00 1.76
C THR A 230 7.70 5.38 2.11
N ILE A 231 8.48 5.98 1.22
CA ILE A 231 9.13 7.28 1.39
C ILE A 231 8.32 8.32 0.61
N ASN A 232 7.63 9.22 1.32
CA ASN A 232 6.86 10.33 0.75
C ASN A 232 7.73 11.59 0.64
N VAL A 233 8.47 11.74 -0.44
CA VAL A 233 9.41 12.87 -0.60
C VAL A 233 8.64 14.19 -0.67
N PRO A 234 8.93 15.18 0.20
CA PRO A 234 8.25 16.47 0.14
C PRO A 234 8.40 17.16 -1.22
N SER A 235 7.35 17.83 -1.69
CA SER A 235 7.36 18.53 -2.98
C SER A 235 8.33 19.71 -3.04
N ASP A 236 8.69 20.25 -1.88
CA ASP A 236 9.62 21.35 -1.66
C ASP A 236 11.00 20.87 -1.15
N ALA A 237 11.24 19.56 -1.11
CA ALA A 237 12.52 19.00 -0.68
C ALA A 237 13.68 19.60 -1.51
N PRO A 238 14.73 20.16 -0.86
CA PRO A 238 15.90 20.63 -1.58
C PRO A 238 16.56 19.47 -2.31
N ALA A 239 16.95 19.69 -3.56
CA ALA A 239 17.69 18.69 -4.33
C ALA A 239 19.05 18.42 -3.67
N GLY A 240 19.46 17.16 -3.60
CA GLY A 240 20.70 16.79 -2.93
C GLY A 240 20.74 15.34 -2.46
N ASN A 241 21.86 14.96 -1.86
CA ASN A 241 22.09 13.64 -1.30
C ASN A 241 21.87 13.67 0.20
N TYR A 242 20.92 12.88 0.70
CA TYR A 242 20.60 12.73 2.10
C TYR A 242 20.93 11.33 2.57
N LYS A 243 21.44 11.20 3.80
CA LYS A 243 21.75 9.91 4.42
C LYS A 243 20.88 9.71 5.65
N ALA A 244 20.32 8.52 5.78
CA ALA A 244 19.61 8.06 6.97
C ALA A 244 20.02 6.64 7.34
N SER A 245 19.86 6.30 8.61
CA SER A 245 20.02 4.93 9.11
C SER A 245 18.69 4.41 9.64
N LEU A 246 18.34 3.18 9.29
CA LEU A 246 17.32 2.40 9.99
C LEU A 246 18.02 1.55 11.06
N LYS A 247 17.59 1.67 12.31
CA LYS A 247 18.03 0.79 13.40
C LYS A 247 16.90 -0.12 13.83
N THR A 248 17.20 -1.40 13.99
CA THR A 248 16.26 -2.35 14.57
C THR A 248 16.64 -2.68 16.00
N TYR A 249 15.64 -2.79 16.85
CA TYR A 249 15.78 -3.13 18.27
C TYR A 249 14.90 -4.33 18.56
N SER A 250 15.35 -5.23 19.43
CA SER A 250 14.55 -6.36 19.90
C SER A 250 15.08 -6.88 21.23
N ARG A 251 14.30 -7.71 21.91
CA ARG A 251 14.72 -8.27 23.20
C ARG A 251 15.92 -9.20 23.01
N LYS A 252 16.93 -9.02 23.88
CA LYS A 252 18.10 -9.91 24.01
C LYS A 252 18.95 -10.06 22.73
N ASN A 253 18.74 -9.22 21.73
CA ASN A 253 19.52 -9.20 20.49
C ASN A 253 20.22 -7.84 20.33
N PRO A 254 21.42 -7.81 19.73
CA PRO A 254 22.11 -6.54 19.45
C PRO A 254 21.36 -5.77 18.36
N PRO A 255 21.26 -4.43 18.46
CA PRO A 255 20.68 -3.62 17.40
C PRO A 255 21.36 -3.87 16.06
N GLN A 256 20.56 -3.96 14.99
CA GLN A 256 21.07 -4.01 13.61
C GLN A 256 20.86 -2.65 12.95
N GLU A 257 21.63 -2.37 11.88
CA GLU A 257 21.54 -1.11 11.15
C GLU A 257 21.54 -1.35 9.64
N LEU A 258 20.74 -0.55 8.93
CA LEU A 258 20.78 -0.35 7.47
C LEU A 258 20.99 1.13 7.17
N ARG A 259 21.66 1.46 6.07
CA ARG A 259 21.97 2.83 5.65
C ARG A 259 21.38 3.11 4.27
N LEU A 260 20.55 4.15 4.18
CA LEU A 260 19.94 4.58 2.94
C LEU A 260 20.52 5.93 2.51
N THR A 261 20.97 6.02 1.27
CA THR A 261 21.29 7.30 0.61
C THR A 261 20.16 7.65 -0.34
N LEU A 262 19.44 8.74 -0.05
CA LEU A 262 18.36 9.27 -0.87
C LEU A 262 18.88 10.45 -1.69
N THR A 263 18.90 10.34 -3.02
CA THR A 263 19.23 11.43 -3.94
C THR A 263 17.94 12.07 -4.42
N VAL A 264 17.63 13.27 -3.93
CA VAL A 264 16.52 14.09 -4.43
C VAL A 264 17.00 14.85 -5.65
N LEU A 265 16.46 14.51 -6.82
CA LEU A 265 16.76 15.16 -8.09
C LEU A 265 16.05 16.52 -8.16
N ASN A 266 16.61 17.45 -8.95
CA ASN A 266 15.97 18.75 -9.19
C ASN A 266 14.87 18.67 -10.26
N LYS A 267 13.98 17.69 -10.10
CA LYS A 267 12.77 17.49 -10.89
C LYS A 267 11.59 17.38 -9.94
N GLN A 268 10.41 17.80 -10.39
CA GLN A 268 9.22 17.82 -9.54
C GLN A 268 8.14 16.95 -10.16
N LEU A 269 7.68 15.98 -9.38
CA LEU A 269 6.46 15.26 -9.68
C LEU A 269 5.28 16.07 -9.13
N PRO A 270 4.24 16.37 -9.94
CA PRO A 270 3.05 17.04 -9.44
C PRO A 270 2.35 16.23 -8.35
N ALA A 271 1.53 16.89 -7.53
CA ALA A 271 0.67 16.19 -6.59
C ALA A 271 -0.35 15.29 -7.33
N PRO A 272 -0.80 14.16 -6.75
CA PRO A 272 -1.65 13.18 -7.43
C PRO A 272 -2.88 13.73 -8.14
N LYS A 273 -3.53 14.75 -7.58
CA LYS A 273 -4.69 15.41 -8.20
C LYS A 273 -4.40 16.13 -9.52
N LYS A 274 -3.13 16.33 -9.86
CA LYS A 274 -2.64 16.95 -11.11
C LYS A 274 -2.02 15.93 -12.06
N TRP A 275 -1.96 14.65 -11.69
CA TRP A 275 -1.48 13.61 -12.59
C TRP A 275 -2.41 13.48 -13.78
N ARG A 276 -1.80 13.32 -14.96
CA ARG A 276 -2.48 13.10 -16.24
C ARG A 276 -3.15 11.73 -16.28
N PHE A 277 -2.50 10.74 -15.68
CA PHE A 277 -2.97 9.38 -15.58
C PHE A 277 -4.36 9.33 -14.94
N GLN A 278 -5.31 8.72 -15.64
CA GLN A 278 -6.68 8.56 -15.22
C GLN A 278 -6.83 7.25 -14.45
N THR A 279 -6.75 7.36 -13.13
CA THR A 279 -7.02 6.24 -12.22
C THR A 279 -8.51 6.17 -11.95
N ASN A 280 -9.11 5.00 -12.20
CA ASN A 280 -10.46 4.66 -11.77
C ASN A 280 -10.44 3.36 -10.95
N MET A 281 -10.64 3.44 -9.64
CA MET A 281 -10.61 2.28 -8.74
C MET A 281 -11.96 2.12 -8.07
N SER A 282 -12.66 1.02 -8.35
CA SER A 282 -13.96 0.79 -7.72
C SER A 282 -13.78 0.34 -6.27
N ILE A 283 -14.50 1.00 -5.36
CA ILE A 283 -14.53 0.64 -3.94
C ILE A 283 -15.87 0.00 -3.57
N ASN A 284 -15.82 -0.97 -2.65
CA ASN A 284 -16.98 -1.53 -2.00
C ASN A 284 -17.19 -0.88 -0.62
N PRO A 285 -18.03 0.16 -0.49
CA PRO A 285 -18.26 0.80 0.81
C PRO A 285 -18.96 -0.13 1.81
N PHE A 286 -19.74 -1.11 1.35
CA PHE A 286 -20.44 -2.04 2.26
C PHE A 286 -19.49 -3.02 2.93
N ALA A 287 -18.44 -3.45 2.23
CA ALA A 287 -17.38 -4.25 2.83
C ALA A 287 -16.72 -3.50 4.01
N ILE A 288 -16.55 -2.17 3.87
CA ILE A 288 -16.02 -1.30 4.92
C ILE A 288 -17.03 -1.17 6.08
N ALA A 289 -18.29 -0.84 5.80
CA ALA A 289 -19.35 -0.77 6.81
C ALA A 289 -19.45 -2.08 7.62
N ASN A 290 -19.47 -3.23 6.92
CA ASN A 290 -19.56 -4.55 7.53
C ASN A 290 -18.32 -4.86 8.38
N TRP A 291 -17.11 -4.60 7.89
CA TRP A 291 -15.90 -4.83 8.69
C TRP A 291 -15.89 -4.00 9.98
N HIS A 292 -16.29 -2.74 9.89
CA HIS A 292 -16.33 -1.81 11.01
C HIS A 292 -17.59 -1.93 11.88
N GLN A 293 -18.55 -2.78 11.49
CA GLN A 293 -19.83 -2.99 12.18
C GLN A 293 -20.62 -1.67 12.38
N VAL A 294 -20.68 -0.87 11.33
CA VAL A 294 -21.42 0.41 11.28
C VAL A 294 -22.53 0.34 10.23
N GLU A 295 -23.58 1.14 10.42
CA GLU A 295 -24.70 1.18 9.48
C GLU A 295 -24.29 1.86 8.16
N PRO A 296 -24.54 1.23 7.00
CA PRO A 296 -24.23 1.85 5.72
C PRO A 296 -24.89 3.22 5.58
N TRP A 297 -24.07 4.19 5.16
CA TRP A 297 -24.44 5.59 4.94
C TRP A 297 -24.69 6.42 6.21
N SER A 298 -24.43 5.89 7.40
CA SER A 298 -24.39 6.70 8.63
C SER A 298 -23.16 7.62 8.65
N ASN A 299 -23.13 8.58 9.57
CA ASN A 299 -21.96 9.44 9.74
C ASN A 299 -20.73 8.62 10.12
N GLU A 300 -20.90 7.63 11.00
CA GLU A 300 -19.82 6.71 11.42
C GLU A 300 -19.28 5.91 10.23
N HIS A 301 -20.12 5.55 9.26
CA HIS A 301 -19.67 4.91 8.03
C HIS A 301 -18.79 5.85 7.18
N PHE A 302 -19.15 7.12 7.05
CA PHE A 302 -18.31 8.10 6.34
C PHE A 302 -16.99 8.37 7.08
N GLU A 303 -17.00 8.40 8.42
CA GLU A 303 -15.77 8.53 9.22
C GLU A 303 -14.79 7.37 8.98
N VAL A 304 -15.28 6.13 8.95
CA VAL A 304 -14.41 4.97 8.67
C VAL A 304 -14.02 4.85 7.19
N LEU A 305 -14.73 5.52 6.27
CA LEU A 305 -14.39 5.58 4.85
C LEU A 305 -13.20 6.51 4.56
N GLU A 306 -13.00 7.58 5.34
CA GLU A 306 -11.98 8.61 5.07
C GLU A 306 -10.58 8.03 4.79
N PRO A 307 -10.04 7.10 5.61
CA PRO A 307 -8.70 6.57 5.37
C PRO A 307 -8.57 5.80 4.05
N TYR A 308 -9.65 5.18 3.57
CA TYR A 308 -9.67 4.49 2.28
C TYR A 308 -9.73 5.48 1.11
N VAL A 309 -10.44 6.60 1.27
CA VAL A 309 -10.43 7.69 0.28
C VAL A 309 -9.04 8.32 0.17
N GLU A 310 -8.30 8.44 1.27
CA GLU A 310 -6.92 8.91 1.21
C GLU A 310 -6.00 7.96 0.41
N LEU A 311 -6.24 6.64 0.42
CA LEU A 311 -5.53 5.70 -0.47
C LEU A 311 -5.86 5.97 -1.95
N LEU A 312 -7.13 6.21 -2.28
CA LEU A 312 -7.55 6.56 -3.64
C LEU A 312 -6.85 7.85 -4.13
N LYS A 313 -6.78 8.88 -3.28
CA LYS A 313 -6.09 10.14 -3.59
C LYS A 313 -4.61 9.91 -3.82
N LYS A 314 -3.96 9.09 -3.00
CA LYS A 314 -2.53 8.72 -3.18
C LYS A 314 -2.28 8.02 -4.52
N ALA A 315 -3.27 7.29 -5.04
CA ALA A 315 -3.23 6.66 -6.37
C ALA A 315 -3.68 7.57 -7.54
N GLY A 316 -3.99 8.84 -7.28
CA GLY A 316 -4.35 9.80 -8.33
C GLY A 316 -5.80 9.68 -8.83
N GLN A 317 -6.69 9.01 -8.07
CA GLN A 317 -8.13 8.99 -8.35
C GLN A 317 -8.68 10.42 -8.35
N LYS A 318 -9.46 10.77 -9.39
CA LYS A 318 -10.10 12.10 -9.52
C LYS A 318 -11.61 12.01 -9.74
N ASN A 319 -12.10 10.86 -10.18
CA ASN A 319 -13.50 10.55 -10.47
C ASN A 319 -14.21 9.91 -9.26
N ILE A 320 -15.51 10.19 -9.17
CA ILE A 320 -16.41 9.65 -8.16
C ILE A 320 -17.22 8.52 -8.79
N THR A 321 -16.97 7.28 -8.39
CA THR A 321 -17.81 6.14 -8.77
C THR A 321 -19.17 6.24 -8.06
N ALA A 322 -20.26 6.22 -8.82
CA ALA A 322 -21.62 6.28 -8.30
C ALA A 322 -22.51 5.17 -8.89
N SER A 323 -22.83 4.16 -8.09
CA SER A 323 -23.74 3.08 -8.49
C SER A 323 -25.19 3.57 -8.49
N VAL A 324 -25.77 3.78 -9.68
CA VAL A 324 -27.12 4.35 -9.83
C VAL A 324 -28.23 3.29 -9.77
N PHE A 325 -27.91 2.04 -10.08
CA PHE A 325 -28.80 0.89 -9.97
C PHE A 325 -28.18 -0.21 -9.11
N ASN A 326 -29.02 -1.02 -8.46
CA ASN A 326 -28.54 -2.19 -7.73
C ASN A 326 -28.15 -3.28 -8.74
N GLN A 327 -26.92 -3.77 -8.66
CA GLN A 327 -26.43 -4.84 -9.52
C GLN A 327 -26.79 -6.19 -8.87
N GLY A 328 -27.72 -6.96 -9.45
CA GLY A 328 -27.84 -8.40 -9.13
C GLY A 328 -26.81 -9.15 -9.99
N VAL A 329 -25.90 -9.98 -9.47
CA VAL A 329 -26.15 -11.30 -8.86
C VAL A 329 -25.40 -11.55 -7.53
N SER A 330 -24.45 -10.69 -7.10
CA SER A 330 -23.70 -10.91 -5.84
C SER A 330 -24.23 -10.14 -4.61
N GLY A 331 -25.08 -9.14 -4.77
CA GLY A 331 -25.62 -8.36 -3.64
C GLY A 331 -24.58 -7.50 -2.90
N GLU A 332 -23.40 -7.30 -3.50
CA GLU A 332 -22.24 -6.67 -2.86
C GLU A 332 -22.29 -5.13 -2.84
N THR A 333 -23.17 -4.50 -3.63
CA THR A 333 -23.31 -3.03 -3.69
C THR A 333 -24.78 -2.58 -3.72
N LYS A 334 -25.30 -1.94 -2.66
CA LYS A 334 -26.61 -1.27 -2.70
C LYS A 334 -26.51 0.06 -3.51
N PRO A 335 -27.56 0.44 -4.25
CA PRO A 335 -27.53 1.66 -5.07
C PRO A 335 -27.50 2.91 -4.20
N LEU A 336 -26.83 3.96 -4.69
CA LEU A 336 -26.84 5.29 -4.09
C LEU A 336 -28.18 6.01 -4.29
N ILE A 337 -29.02 5.50 -5.19
CA ILE A 337 -30.36 6.03 -5.48
C ILE A 337 -31.38 5.00 -5.08
N LYS A 338 -32.33 5.39 -4.22
CA LYS A 338 -33.46 4.53 -3.87
C LYS A 338 -34.58 4.72 -4.88
N TRP A 339 -34.71 3.80 -5.83
CA TRP A 339 -35.82 3.77 -6.76
C TRP A 339 -37.07 3.21 -6.08
N MET A 340 -38.05 4.06 -5.80
CA MET A 340 -39.28 3.70 -5.06
C MET A 340 -40.48 3.59 -5.99
N ARG A 341 -41.20 2.46 -5.92
CA ARG A 341 -42.51 2.32 -6.57
C ARG A 341 -43.59 2.96 -5.69
N LYS A 342 -44.20 4.01 -6.22
CA LYS A 342 -45.32 4.74 -5.62
C LYS A 342 -46.63 3.98 -5.79
N LYS A 343 -47.64 4.31 -4.97
CA LYS A 343 -48.99 3.70 -5.03
C LYS A 343 -49.68 3.78 -6.40
N ASN A 344 -49.35 4.78 -7.21
CA ASN A 344 -49.88 4.96 -8.57
C ASN A 344 -49.11 4.14 -9.63
N GLY A 345 -48.11 3.34 -9.22
CA GLY A 345 -47.28 2.53 -10.11
C GLY A 345 -46.03 3.24 -10.66
N GLN A 346 -45.88 4.56 -10.43
CA GLN A 346 -44.71 5.32 -10.88
C GLN A 346 -43.48 4.96 -10.04
N VAL A 347 -42.30 4.89 -10.68
CA VAL A 347 -41.02 4.75 -9.99
C VAL A 347 -40.35 6.12 -9.86
N VAL A 348 -39.99 6.50 -8.64
CA VAL A 348 -39.39 7.79 -8.30
C VAL A 348 -38.07 7.58 -7.56
N GLY A 349 -37.02 8.29 -7.94
CA GLY A 349 -35.72 8.24 -7.27
C GLY A 349 -35.64 9.14 -6.03
N ASP A 350 -35.08 8.63 -4.94
CA ASP A 350 -34.55 9.44 -3.83
C ASP A 350 -33.02 9.49 -3.94
N PHE A 351 -32.51 10.72 -4.15
CA PHE A 351 -31.10 11.04 -4.41
C PHE A 351 -30.32 11.44 -3.16
N THR A 352 -30.91 11.39 -1.97
CA THR A 352 -30.28 11.89 -0.73
C THR A 352 -28.91 11.26 -0.47
N THR A 353 -28.77 9.94 -0.63
CA THR A 353 -27.49 9.24 -0.43
C THR A 353 -26.47 9.61 -1.52
N LEU A 354 -26.91 9.76 -2.77
CA LEU A 354 -26.05 10.21 -3.88
C LEU A 354 -25.46 11.59 -3.60
N ASP A 355 -26.27 12.54 -3.11
CA ASP A 355 -25.81 13.90 -2.83
C ASP A 355 -24.78 13.95 -1.71
N VAL A 356 -25.00 13.18 -0.63
CA VAL A 356 -24.02 13.04 0.46
C VAL A 356 -22.73 12.41 -0.05
N TRP A 357 -22.82 11.38 -0.90
CA TRP A 357 -21.68 10.71 -1.51
C TRP A 357 -20.84 11.66 -2.37
N ILE A 358 -21.48 12.40 -3.29
CA ILE A 358 -20.79 13.39 -4.14
C ILE A 358 -20.12 14.45 -3.29
N LYS A 359 -20.83 14.98 -2.27
CA LYS A 359 -20.28 16.00 -1.37
C LYS A 359 -19.08 15.48 -0.59
N PHE A 360 -19.13 14.24 -0.12
CA PHE A 360 -18.04 13.58 0.60
C PHE A 360 -16.76 13.52 -0.26
N PHE A 361 -16.82 12.95 -1.46
CA PHE A 361 -15.64 12.89 -2.33
C PHE A 361 -15.11 14.27 -2.74
N LYS A 362 -16.01 15.23 -2.98
CA LYS A 362 -15.62 16.62 -3.24
C LYS A 362 -14.84 17.26 -2.09
N HIS A 363 -15.20 16.96 -0.84
CA HIS A 363 -14.46 17.42 0.33
C HIS A 363 -13.02 16.89 0.34
N HIS A 364 -12.82 15.69 -0.21
CA HIS A 364 -11.52 15.02 -0.36
C HIS A 364 -10.79 15.36 -1.68
N ASP A 365 -11.16 16.44 -2.39
CA ASP A 365 -10.56 16.86 -3.67
C ASP A 365 -10.71 15.83 -4.82
N ILE A 366 -11.59 14.82 -4.70
CA ILE A 366 -11.96 13.91 -5.79
C ILE A 366 -13.22 14.46 -6.43
N ASN A 367 -13.07 15.20 -7.53
CA ASN A 367 -14.18 15.96 -8.11
C ASN A 367 -14.07 16.26 -9.61
N SER A 368 -13.20 15.59 -10.39
CA SER A 368 -13.09 15.85 -11.83
C SER A 368 -14.33 15.39 -12.59
N GLN A 369 -14.89 14.26 -12.16
CA GLN A 369 -15.93 13.50 -12.86
C GLN A 369 -16.79 12.71 -11.88
N ILE A 370 -18.05 12.43 -12.25
CA ILE A 370 -18.97 11.55 -11.52
C ILE A 370 -19.43 10.45 -12.46
N ASP A 371 -18.98 9.23 -12.20
CA ASP A 371 -19.26 8.07 -13.03
C ASP A 371 -20.56 7.42 -12.55
N CYS A 372 -21.65 7.70 -13.25
CA CYS A 372 -22.95 7.11 -13.01
C CYS A 372 -23.00 5.71 -13.63
N TYR A 373 -22.61 4.71 -12.86
CA TYR A 373 -22.55 3.32 -13.30
C TYR A 373 -23.93 2.70 -13.40
N ALA A 374 -24.27 2.28 -14.62
CA ALA A 374 -25.39 1.42 -14.89
C ALA A 374 -24.91 0.15 -15.58
N TYR A 375 -24.78 -0.89 -14.77
CA TYR A 375 -24.45 -2.21 -15.25
C TYR A 375 -25.72 -2.94 -15.67
N ARG A 376 -25.71 -3.51 -16.88
CA ARG A 376 -26.73 -4.46 -17.31
C ARG A 376 -26.05 -5.80 -17.63
N PRO A 377 -26.11 -6.78 -16.72
CA PRO A 377 -25.65 -8.12 -17.03
C PRO A 377 -26.42 -8.67 -18.24
N GLU A 378 -25.72 -9.36 -19.12
CA GLU A 378 -26.27 -9.87 -20.38
C GLU A 378 -27.52 -10.71 -20.14
N GLY A 379 -28.61 -10.40 -20.84
CA GLY A 379 -29.87 -11.14 -20.75
C GLY A 379 -30.67 -10.93 -19.46
N VAL A 380 -30.22 -10.10 -18.52
CA VAL A 380 -30.92 -9.82 -17.25
C VAL A 380 -31.70 -8.50 -17.36
N ASN A 381 -33.03 -8.59 -17.24
CA ASN A 381 -33.94 -7.43 -17.26
C ASN A 381 -34.46 -7.06 -15.86
N THR A 382 -33.69 -7.38 -14.83
CA THR A 382 -34.09 -7.14 -13.45
C THR A 382 -33.63 -5.79 -12.94
N ILE A 383 -34.42 -5.18 -12.07
CA ILE A 383 -34.08 -3.95 -11.36
C ILE A 383 -34.56 -4.03 -9.92
N SER A 384 -33.73 -3.57 -8.99
CA SER A 384 -34.14 -3.48 -7.58
C SER A 384 -34.96 -2.23 -7.34
N ILE A 385 -36.16 -2.40 -6.78
CA ILE A 385 -37.10 -1.33 -6.49
C ILE A 385 -37.60 -1.47 -5.05
N TYR A 386 -37.60 -0.36 -4.32
CA TYR A 386 -38.21 -0.25 -3.01
C TYR A 386 -39.73 -0.08 -3.13
N ASN A 387 -40.49 -0.77 -2.28
CA ASN A 387 -41.93 -0.53 -2.15
C ASN A 387 -42.18 0.59 -1.12
N GLU A 388 -42.97 1.60 -1.51
CA GLU A 388 -43.31 2.73 -0.64
C GLU A 388 -44.08 2.32 0.62
N GLN A 389 -44.81 1.19 0.61
CA GLN A 389 -45.67 0.81 1.72
C GLN A 389 -44.91 0.24 2.93
N ASP A 390 -43.88 -0.57 2.68
CA ASP A 390 -43.16 -1.31 3.71
C ASP A 390 -41.64 -1.06 3.68
N GLY A 391 -41.14 -0.32 2.69
CA GLY A 391 -39.71 -0.06 2.51
C GLY A 391 -38.91 -1.29 2.05
N HIS A 392 -39.59 -2.38 1.66
CA HIS A 392 -38.95 -3.61 1.24
C HIS A 392 -38.31 -3.43 -0.15
N LEU A 393 -37.06 -3.88 -0.30
CA LEU A 393 -36.36 -3.91 -1.58
C LEU A 393 -36.69 -5.22 -2.30
N SER A 394 -37.24 -5.11 -3.51
CA SER A 394 -37.57 -6.27 -4.34
C SER A 394 -36.85 -6.20 -5.68
N LEU A 395 -36.32 -7.33 -6.13
CA LEU A 395 -35.83 -7.48 -7.49
C LEU A 395 -37.04 -7.77 -8.40
N ILE A 396 -37.26 -6.93 -9.41
CA ILE A 396 -38.40 -7.06 -10.32
C ILE A 396 -37.89 -7.46 -11.69
N ASP A 397 -38.39 -8.57 -12.21
CA ASP A 397 -38.19 -9.01 -13.59
C ASP A 397 -39.20 -8.32 -14.52
N LEU A 398 -38.71 -7.83 -15.66
CA LEU A 398 -39.47 -7.02 -16.60
C LEU A 398 -39.26 -7.54 -18.02
N SER A 399 -40.26 -7.37 -18.89
CA SER A 399 -40.00 -7.54 -20.31
C SER A 399 -38.94 -6.51 -20.77
N LEU A 400 -38.21 -6.85 -21.85
CA LEU A 400 -37.16 -5.96 -22.39
C LEU A 400 -37.66 -4.53 -22.63
N LYS A 401 -38.87 -4.39 -23.18
CA LYS A 401 -39.49 -3.09 -23.46
C LYS A 401 -39.81 -2.32 -22.18
N GLU A 402 -40.36 -2.99 -21.17
CA GLU A 402 -40.68 -2.37 -19.88
C GLU A 402 -39.42 -1.95 -19.13
N HIS A 403 -38.38 -2.81 -19.16
CA HIS A 403 -37.08 -2.53 -18.58
C HIS A 403 -36.49 -1.25 -19.18
N TYR A 404 -36.37 -1.16 -20.50
CA TYR A 404 -35.84 0.05 -21.15
C TYR A 404 -36.68 1.30 -20.90
N SER A 405 -38.02 1.18 -20.92
CA SER A 405 -38.89 2.32 -20.62
C SER A 405 -38.68 2.83 -19.18
N LEU A 406 -38.50 1.92 -18.23
CA LEU A 406 -38.24 2.27 -16.84
C LEU A 406 -36.84 2.88 -16.67
N ILE A 407 -35.80 2.27 -17.22
CA ILE A 407 -34.43 2.78 -17.16
C ILE A 407 -34.34 4.17 -17.78
N LYS A 408 -35.00 4.40 -18.94
CA LYS A 408 -35.09 5.74 -19.55
C LYS A 408 -35.72 6.77 -18.60
N SER A 409 -36.80 6.39 -17.90
CA SER A 409 -37.45 7.25 -16.91
C SER A 409 -36.55 7.54 -15.70
N CYS A 410 -35.82 6.54 -15.21
CA CYS A 410 -34.87 6.71 -14.12
C CYS A 410 -33.72 7.64 -14.51
N TYR A 411 -33.14 7.46 -15.70
CA TYR A 411 -32.10 8.36 -16.20
C TYR A 411 -32.60 9.79 -16.38
N LEU A 412 -33.80 9.98 -16.92
CA LEU A 412 -34.38 11.32 -17.04
C LEU A 412 -34.46 12.02 -15.67
N GLN A 413 -34.90 11.29 -14.62
CA GLN A 413 -34.94 11.83 -13.25
C GLN A 413 -33.53 12.17 -12.74
N LEU A 414 -32.56 11.26 -12.92
CA LEU A 414 -31.18 11.49 -12.49
C LEU A 414 -30.54 12.69 -13.22
N ILE A 415 -30.72 12.80 -14.54
CA ILE A 415 -30.20 13.91 -15.34
C ILE A 415 -30.79 15.24 -14.87
N ASN A 416 -32.10 15.29 -14.60
CA ASN A 416 -32.75 16.49 -14.08
C ASN A 416 -32.20 16.86 -12.70
N HIS A 417 -32.07 15.88 -11.80
CA HIS A 417 -31.48 16.09 -10.47
C HIS A 417 -30.04 16.63 -10.55
N LEU A 418 -29.19 16.04 -11.40
CA LEU A 418 -27.81 16.49 -11.61
C LEU A 418 -27.75 17.90 -12.21
N LYS A 419 -28.73 18.32 -13.02
CA LYS A 419 -28.83 19.70 -13.51
C LYS A 419 -29.24 20.67 -12.41
N GLU A 420 -30.24 20.30 -11.62
CA GLU A 420 -30.73 21.10 -10.48
C GLU A 420 -29.65 21.32 -9.41
N THR A 421 -28.79 20.33 -9.21
CA THR A 421 -27.65 20.36 -8.28
C THR A 421 -26.36 20.91 -8.89
N ASN A 422 -26.36 21.30 -10.18
CA ASN A 422 -25.20 21.76 -10.95
C ASN A 422 -24.04 20.74 -11.07
N GLU A 423 -24.34 19.45 -10.98
CA GLU A 423 -23.38 18.35 -11.15
C GLU A 423 -23.33 17.79 -12.57
N PHE A 424 -24.33 18.09 -13.42
CA PHE A 424 -24.48 17.51 -14.75
C PHE A 424 -23.25 17.69 -15.65
N GLY A 425 -22.54 18.82 -15.58
CA GLY A 425 -21.34 19.05 -16.39
C GLY A 425 -20.17 18.10 -16.10
N LYS A 426 -20.18 17.45 -14.92
CA LYS A 426 -19.19 16.47 -14.48
C LYS A 426 -19.69 15.02 -14.57
N ALA A 427 -20.97 14.82 -14.81
CA ALA A 427 -21.55 13.48 -14.87
C ALA A 427 -21.18 12.77 -16.18
N VAL A 428 -20.73 11.52 -16.04
CA VAL A 428 -20.46 10.59 -17.14
C VAL A 428 -21.28 9.33 -16.88
N PHE A 429 -22.05 8.92 -17.88
CA PHE A 429 -22.91 7.74 -17.77
C PHE A 429 -22.17 6.54 -18.34
N VAL A 430 -21.84 5.59 -17.45
CA VAL A 430 -21.05 4.41 -17.80
C VAL A 430 -21.99 3.29 -18.23
N ILE A 431 -21.77 2.79 -19.44
CA ILE A 431 -22.48 1.64 -20.01
C ILE A 431 -21.53 0.46 -20.01
N ASP A 432 -21.88 -0.53 -19.19
CA ASP A 432 -21.17 -1.80 -19.08
C ASP A 432 -22.15 -2.93 -19.33
N SER A 433 -22.09 -3.52 -20.53
CA SER A 433 -22.97 -4.57 -21.00
C SER A 433 -22.21 -5.56 -21.87
N GLY A 434 -22.52 -6.85 -21.71
CA GLY A 434 -21.74 -7.95 -22.30
C GLY A 434 -21.76 -8.05 -23.83
N ASN A 435 -22.61 -7.29 -24.53
CA ASN A 435 -22.67 -7.31 -26.00
C ASN A 435 -22.88 -5.90 -26.60
N ASN A 436 -22.40 -5.73 -27.84
CA ASN A 436 -22.43 -4.45 -28.53
C ASN A 436 -23.84 -3.98 -28.94
N GLU A 437 -24.82 -4.88 -29.08
CA GLU A 437 -26.20 -4.52 -29.43
C GLU A 437 -26.88 -3.77 -28.27
N ASP A 438 -26.74 -4.29 -27.05
CA ASP A 438 -27.24 -3.66 -25.84
C ASP A 438 -26.52 -2.33 -25.57
N VAL A 439 -25.20 -2.26 -25.77
CA VAL A 439 -24.44 -1.01 -25.68
C VAL A 439 -24.99 0.04 -26.64
N ALA A 440 -25.19 -0.29 -27.92
CA ALA A 440 -25.72 0.64 -28.91
C ALA A 440 -27.15 1.11 -28.57
N LEU A 441 -28.00 0.21 -28.09
CA LEU A 441 -29.37 0.53 -27.70
C LEU A 441 -29.40 1.46 -26.48
N ILE A 442 -28.63 1.15 -25.43
CA ILE A 442 -28.57 1.98 -24.21
C ILE A 442 -27.96 3.35 -24.54
N LYS A 443 -26.89 3.40 -25.35
CA LYS A 443 -26.27 4.63 -25.85
C LYS A 443 -27.31 5.52 -26.54
N GLY A 444 -28.02 4.99 -27.54
CA GLY A 444 -29.04 5.73 -28.27
C GLY A 444 -30.21 6.16 -27.38
N MET A 445 -30.62 5.32 -26.41
CA MET A 445 -31.65 5.66 -25.44
C MET A 445 -31.24 6.84 -24.56
N ILE A 446 -30.04 6.83 -23.98
CA ILE A 446 -29.55 7.91 -23.12
C ILE A 446 -29.37 9.21 -23.92
N GLN A 447 -28.75 9.14 -25.10
CA GLN A 447 -28.59 10.30 -25.99
C GLN A 447 -29.93 10.90 -26.43
N SER A 448 -30.99 10.10 -26.54
CA SER A 448 -32.35 10.61 -26.83
C SER A 448 -32.96 11.43 -25.68
N ILE A 449 -32.39 11.39 -24.47
CA ILE A 449 -32.81 12.20 -23.33
C ILE A 449 -32.17 13.60 -23.41
N ASP A 450 -30.85 13.65 -23.62
CA ASP A 450 -30.09 14.89 -23.82
C ASP A 450 -28.83 14.60 -24.64
N ALA A 451 -28.63 15.36 -25.72
CA ALA A 451 -27.52 15.18 -26.65
C ALA A 451 -26.14 15.56 -26.07
N ASN A 452 -26.10 16.31 -24.95
CA ASN A 452 -24.85 16.74 -24.30
C ASN A 452 -24.35 15.77 -23.23
N ILE A 453 -25.00 14.61 -23.07
CA ILE A 453 -24.59 13.61 -22.08
C ILE A 453 -23.22 13.06 -22.46
N LYS A 454 -22.30 13.08 -21.50
CA LYS A 454 -21.04 12.36 -21.61
C LYS A 454 -21.27 10.88 -21.33
N LEU A 455 -20.75 10.04 -22.20
CA LEU A 455 -20.84 8.59 -22.11
C LEU A 455 -19.46 7.99 -21.94
N GLU A 456 -19.37 6.98 -21.08
CA GLU A 456 -18.26 6.04 -21.04
C GLU A 456 -18.75 4.66 -21.43
N LEU A 457 -18.07 4.00 -22.36
CA LEU A 457 -18.40 2.64 -22.76
C LEU A 457 -17.29 1.69 -22.34
N VAL A 458 -17.65 0.62 -21.63
CA VAL A 458 -16.77 -0.51 -21.33
C VAL A 458 -16.84 -1.49 -22.50
N ALA A 459 -15.71 -1.73 -23.15
CA ALA A 459 -15.63 -2.65 -24.27
C ALA A 459 -15.36 -4.08 -23.76
N HIS A 460 -16.29 -5.00 -24.02
CA HIS A 460 -16.05 -6.46 -23.89
C HIS A 460 -15.64 -7.07 -25.23
N GLU A 461 -16.13 -6.49 -26.33
CA GLU A 461 -15.80 -6.87 -27.70
C GLU A 461 -15.57 -5.61 -28.53
N TRP A 462 -14.66 -5.69 -29.51
CA TRP A 462 -14.37 -4.56 -30.38
C TRP A 462 -15.43 -4.39 -31.49
N ALA A 463 -16.04 -3.20 -31.54
CA ALA A 463 -16.95 -2.79 -32.62
C ALA A 463 -16.60 -1.39 -33.12
N SER A 464 -15.96 -1.31 -34.29
CA SER A 464 -15.59 -0.05 -34.94
C SER A 464 -16.81 0.87 -35.11
N GLY A 465 -16.64 2.17 -34.86
CA GLY A 465 -17.71 3.18 -34.94
C GLY A 465 -18.55 3.32 -33.67
N LEU A 466 -18.73 2.25 -32.87
CA LEU A 466 -19.55 2.33 -31.65
C LEU A 466 -18.91 3.21 -30.57
N PHE A 467 -17.58 3.21 -30.52
CA PHE A 467 -16.75 3.86 -29.49
C PHE A 467 -16.10 5.18 -29.97
N ASP A 468 -16.37 5.63 -31.20
CA ASP A 468 -15.60 6.73 -31.82
C ASP A 468 -15.99 8.13 -31.30
N ASP A 469 -17.24 8.29 -30.87
CA ASP A 469 -17.89 9.57 -30.52
C ASP A 469 -18.31 9.65 -29.04
N VAL A 470 -17.69 8.85 -28.18
CA VAL A 470 -17.95 8.84 -26.73
C VAL A 470 -16.82 9.49 -25.94
N TYR A 471 -17.22 10.22 -24.90
CA TYR A 471 -16.33 11.01 -24.04
C TYR A 471 -15.18 10.18 -23.47
N ALA A 472 -15.48 8.97 -22.99
CA ALA A 472 -14.49 8.03 -22.46
C ALA A 472 -14.77 6.60 -22.93
N THR A 473 -13.74 5.76 -22.93
CA THR A 473 -13.89 4.31 -23.09
C THR A 473 -12.87 3.58 -22.24
N ASN A 474 -13.27 2.40 -21.76
CA ASN A 474 -12.41 1.47 -21.08
C ASN A 474 -12.28 0.17 -21.89
N VAL A 475 -11.07 -0.25 -22.23
CA VAL A 475 -10.80 -1.45 -23.05
C VAL A 475 -10.04 -2.54 -22.28
N PRO A 476 -10.20 -3.83 -22.61
CA PRO A 476 -9.39 -4.88 -22.01
C PRO A 476 -7.93 -4.72 -22.45
N ALA A 477 -6.97 -4.93 -21.53
CA ALA A 477 -5.54 -4.84 -21.83
C ALA A 477 -5.09 -5.73 -23.00
N GLN A 478 -5.81 -6.85 -23.21
CA GLN A 478 -5.50 -7.82 -24.26
C GLN A 478 -5.86 -7.33 -25.67
N PHE A 479 -6.59 -6.22 -25.80
CA PHE A 479 -6.88 -5.64 -27.11
C PHE A 479 -5.59 -5.06 -27.72
N SER A 480 -5.21 -5.60 -28.87
CA SER A 480 -4.01 -5.20 -29.61
C SER A 480 -4.37 -4.43 -30.87
N ASN A 481 -3.38 -3.74 -31.45
CA ASN A 481 -3.50 -3.02 -32.73
C ASN A 481 -4.48 -1.82 -32.72
N LEU A 482 -4.74 -1.21 -31.56
CA LEU A 482 -5.63 -0.06 -31.41
C LEU A 482 -4.90 1.28 -31.21
N LYS A 483 -3.56 1.30 -31.25
CA LYS A 483 -2.76 2.50 -30.95
C LYS A 483 -3.10 3.72 -31.81
N GLU A 484 -3.33 3.53 -33.11
CA GLU A 484 -3.76 4.64 -33.99
C GLU A 484 -5.17 5.13 -33.65
N TRP A 485 -6.05 4.24 -33.18
CA TRP A 485 -7.38 4.63 -32.71
C TRP A 485 -7.35 5.39 -31.38
N PHE A 486 -6.49 4.98 -30.44
CA PHE A 486 -6.24 5.73 -29.21
C PHE A 486 -5.74 7.15 -29.52
N LYS A 487 -4.79 7.27 -30.46
CA LYS A 487 -4.29 8.56 -30.94
C LYS A 487 -5.40 9.42 -31.57
N PHE A 488 -6.26 8.83 -32.41
CA PHE A 488 -7.42 9.52 -32.96
C PHE A 488 -8.33 10.08 -31.86
N ARG A 489 -8.65 9.26 -30.85
CA ARG A 489 -9.48 9.70 -29.71
C ARG A 489 -8.84 10.82 -28.91
N HIS A 490 -7.55 10.70 -28.60
CA HIS A 490 -6.81 11.72 -27.86
C HIS A 490 -6.82 13.07 -28.61
N GLN A 491 -6.72 13.07 -29.95
CA GLN A 491 -6.83 14.29 -30.77
C GLN A 491 -8.23 14.95 -30.72
N GLN A 492 -9.27 14.18 -30.43
CA GLN A 492 -10.63 14.71 -30.18
C GLN A 492 -10.83 15.17 -28.73
N GLY A 493 -9.85 14.95 -27.85
CA GLY A 493 -9.97 15.20 -26.42
C GLY A 493 -10.79 14.14 -25.67
N PHE A 494 -10.91 12.94 -26.22
CA PHE A 494 -11.59 11.82 -25.57
C PHE A 494 -10.61 10.92 -24.83
N GLU A 495 -11.06 10.39 -23.68
CA GLU A 495 -10.25 9.58 -22.78
C GLU A 495 -10.35 8.10 -23.14
N THR A 496 -9.23 7.37 -23.06
CA THR A 496 -9.17 5.93 -23.25
C THR A 496 -8.35 5.27 -22.15
N THR A 497 -9.04 4.57 -21.25
CA THR A 497 -8.42 3.78 -20.17
C THR A 497 -8.47 2.30 -20.52
N TYR A 498 -7.79 1.47 -19.73
CA TYR A 498 -7.85 0.01 -19.87
C TYR A 498 -8.08 -0.70 -18.54
N HIS A 499 -8.46 -1.97 -18.58
CA HIS A 499 -8.58 -2.83 -17.40
C HIS A 499 -7.91 -4.18 -17.62
N LEU A 500 -7.61 -4.87 -16.52
CA LEU A 500 -7.12 -6.24 -16.55
C LEU A 500 -8.29 -7.20 -16.48
N SER A 501 -8.27 -8.24 -17.31
CA SER A 501 -9.18 -9.37 -17.18
C SER A 501 -8.65 -10.38 -16.18
N PHE A 502 -9.49 -10.82 -15.24
CA PHE A 502 -9.14 -11.88 -14.29
C PHE A 502 -9.02 -13.27 -14.92
N GLU A 503 -9.38 -13.40 -16.20
CA GLU A 503 -9.25 -14.65 -16.97
C GLU A 503 -7.86 -14.82 -17.58
N ASN A 504 -7.03 -13.77 -17.54
CA ASN A 504 -5.67 -13.78 -18.03
C ASN A 504 -4.68 -13.72 -16.86
N GLU A 505 -3.69 -14.62 -16.89
CA GLU A 505 -2.68 -14.71 -15.85
C GLU A 505 -1.69 -13.53 -15.86
N ILE A 506 -1.31 -13.06 -17.06
CA ILE A 506 -0.22 -12.11 -17.27
C ILE A 506 -0.63 -11.02 -18.28
N PRO A 507 -0.34 -9.72 -18.01
CA PRO A 507 0.03 -9.19 -16.70
C PRO A 507 -1.18 -9.22 -15.75
N ASN A 508 -0.93 -9.37 -14.46
CA ASN A 508 -1.96 -9.17 -13.45
C ASN A 508 -1.42 -8.70 -12.10
N VAL A 509 -2.34 -8.39 -11.19
CA VAL A 509 -2.07 -7.97 -9.81
C VAL A 509 -2.64 -8.99 -8.83
N PHE A 510 -2.54 -10.29 -9.14
CA PHE A 510 -2.87 -11.35 -8.19
C PHE A 510 -1.81 -11.44 -7.08
N LEU A 511 -2.15 -12.09 -5.97
CA LEU A 511 -1.21 -12.31 -4.88
C LEU A 511 0.02 -13.10 -5.30
N HIS A 512 -0.09 -13.99 -6.28
CA HIS A 512 1.02 -14.80 -6.80
C HIS A 512 1.79 -14.12 -7.95
N SER A 513 1.17 -13.18 -8.68
CA SER A 513 1.80 -12.45 -9.79
C SER A 513 3.14 -11.82 -9.38
N PRO A 514 4.19 -11.83 -10.22
CA PRO A 514 5.41 -11.08 -9.97
C PRO A 514 5.12 -9.63 -9.58
N SER A 515 5.70 -9.12 -8.49
CA SER A 515 5.34 -7.80 -7.95
C SER A 515 5.55 -6.67 -8.95
N ALA A 516 6.55 -6.81 -9.83
CA ALA A 516 6.87 -5.82 -10.86
C ALA A 516 5.78 -5.64 -11.91
N GLU A 517 4.90 -6.64 -12.12
CA GLU A 517 3.78 -6.50 -13.06
C GLU A 517 2.86 -5.35 -12.68
N ALA A 518 2.66 -5.08 -11.38
CA ALA A 518 1.87 -3.94 -10.92
C ALA A 518 2.47 -2.59 -11.39
N ALA A 519 3.79 -2.43 -11.28
CA ALA A 519 4.48 -1.23 -11.76
C ALA A 519 4.49 -1.17 -13.29
N TRP A 520 4.64 -2.30 -13.96
CA TRP A 520 4.66 -2.42 -15.42
C TRP A 520 3.40 -1.84 -16.09
N LEU A 521 2.24 -1.88 -15.40
CA LEU A 521 0.98 -1.33 -15.90
C LEU A 521 1.06 0.15 -16.30
N GLY A 522 1.71 1.00 -15.50
CA GLY A 522 1.87 2.41 -15.86
C GLY A 522 2.75 2.62 -17.10
N TRP A 523 3.79 1.80 -17.24
CA TRP A 523 4.66 1.81 -18.42
C TRP A 523 3.94 1.34 -19.68
N TYR A 524 3.11 0.30 -19.56
CA TYR A 524 2.25 -0.16 -20.65
C TYR A 524 1.29 0.94 -21.12
N ALA A 525 0.66 1.67 -20.19
CA ALA A 525 -0.20 2.80 -20.55
C ALA A 525 0.56 3.84 -21.38
N ALA A 526 1.79 4.21 -20.95
CA ALA A 526 2.64 5.14 -21.67
C ALA A 526 3.03 4.64 -23.07
N ALA A 527 3.33 3.34 -23.19
CA ALA A 527 3.72 2.72 -24.46
C ALA A 527 2.58 2.63 -25.47
N GLN A 528 1.37 2.31 -25.00
CA GLN A 528 0.19 2.19 -25.85
C GLN A 528 -0.46 3.55 -26.17
N GLY A 529 -0.17 4.60 -25.40
CA GLY A 529 -0.86 5.89 -25.53
C GLY A 529 -2.25 5.86 -24.91
N LEU A 530 -2.40 5.12 -23.81
CA LEU A 530 -3.61 5.07 -22.99
C LEU A 530 -3.55 6.16 -21.92
N ASP A 531 -4.70 6.67 -21.51
CA ASP A 531 -4.81 7.77 -20.54
C ASP A 531 -4.77 7.27 -19.09
N GLY A 532 -5.01 5.99 -18.82
CA GLY A 532 -4.94 5.45 -17.46
C GLY A 532 -5.56 4.05 -17.32
N ILE A 533 -5.82 3.62 -16.08
CA ILE A 533 -6.29 2.27 -15.74
C ILE A 533 -7.58 2.30 -14.90
N HIS A 534 -8.49 1.38 -15.20
CA HIS A 534 -9.58 0.98 -14.33
C HIS A 534 -9.19 -0.29 -13.58
N VAL A 535 -9.18 -0.22 -12.25
CA VAL A 535 -9.03 -1.37 -11.36
C VAL A 535 -10.38 -1.69 -10.72
N GLU A 536 -10.93 -2.85 -11.07
CA GLU A 536 -12.14 -3.35 -10.43
C GLU A 536 -11.81 -3.99 -9.07
N GLY A 537 -12.63 -3.69 -8.06
CA GLY A 537 -12.58 -4.37 -6.77
C GLY A 537 -11.34 -4.01 -5.97
N LEU A 538 -11.25 -2.78 -5.46
CA LEU A 538 -10.14 -2.40 -4.60
C LEU A 538 -10.20 -3.10 -3.23
N ASN A 539 -11.42 -3.36 -2.72
CA ASN A 539 -11.66 -3.87 -1.37
C ASN A 539 -12.89 -4.79 -1.25
N THR A 540 -13.19 -5.58 -2.28
CA THR A 540 -14.27 -6.59 -2.22
C THR A 540 -13.78 -7.80 -1.40
N TRP A 541 -13.88 -7.66 -0.08
CA TRP A 541 -13.39 -8.62 0.90
C TRP A 541 -14.37 -9.78 1.13
N GLY A 542 -13.81 -10.96 1.43
CA GLY A 542 -14.57 -12.07 2.02
C GLY A 542 -14.73 -11.94 3.53
N ALA A 543 -15.05 -13.07 4.18
CA ALA A 543 -15.26 -13.10 5.62
C ALA A 543 -13.99 -12.78 6.45
N ASN A 544 -12.81 -13.21 5.99
CA ASN A 544 -11.55 -13.11 6.74
C ASN A 544 -10.41 -12.50 5.88
N PRO A 545 -10.54 -11.26 5.37
CA PRO A 545 -9.60 -10.70 4.39
C PRO A 545 -8.17 -10.50 4.92
N LEU A 546 -7.97 -10.48 6.23
CA LEU A 546 -6.63 -10.38 6.83
C LEU A 546 -5.83 -11.69 6.76
N THR A 547 -6.50 -12.83 6.59
CA THR A 547 -5.87 -14.16 6.63
C THR A 547 -6.20 -15.03 5.43
N GLU A 548 -7.28 -14.74 4.70
CA GLU A 548 -7.78 -15.51 3.57
C GLU A 548 -8.12 -14.61 2.37
N ALA A 549 -7.31 -14.69 1.31
CA ALA A 549 -7.52 -13.96 0.07
C ALA A 549 -8.23 -14.77 -1.02
N ARG A 550 -8.43 -16.08 -0.83
CA ARG A 550 -9.15 -16.91 -1.81
C ARG A 550 -10.64 -16.74 -1.60
N LEU A 551 -11.31 -16.17 -2.59
CA LEU A 551 -12.70 -15.76 -2.46
C LEU A 551 -13.64 -16.57 -3.34
N SER A 552 -13.33 -16.79 -4.61
CA SER A 552 -14.26 -17.42 -5.57
C SER A 552 -13.55 -17.99 -6.83
N LYS A 553 -14.04 -17.65 -8.03
CA LYS A 553 -13.68 -18.17 -9.36
C LYS A 553 -12.23 -17.87 -9.77
N TYR A 554 -11.72 -16.71 -9.38
CA TYR A 554 -10.43 -16.19 -9.84
C TYR A 554 -9.34 -16.28 -8.77
N SER A 555 -8.09 -16.17 -9.22
CA SER A 555 -6.91 -16.13 -8.35
C SER A 555 -7.06 -15.10 -7.23
N SER A 556 -6.64 -15.51 -6.03
CA SER A 556 -6.53 -14.64 -4.85
C SER A 556 -5.86 -13.31 -5.19
N GLY A 557 -6.47 -12.22 -4.73
CA GLY A 557 -6.05 -10.86 -5.06
C GLY A 557 -6.82 -10.22 -6.21
N SER A 558 -7.66 -10.97 -6.95
CA SER A 558 -8.53 -10.41 -7.99
C SER A 558 -9.54 -9.40 -7.44
N ASN A 559 -10.05 -9.62 -6.23
CA ASN A 559 -11.18 -8.86 -5.70
C ASN A 559 -10.77 -7.75 -4.72
N TYR A 560 -9.48 -7.66 -4.36
CA TYR A 560 -8.97 -6.57 -3.52
C TYR A 560 -7.45 -6.39 -3.62
N LEU A 561 -7.05 -5.12 -3.59
CA LEU A 561 -5.64 -4.67 -3.47
C LEU A 561 -5.35 -4.03 -2.11
N ILE A 562 -6.37 -3.66 -1.34
CA ILE A 562 -6.19 -3.07 -0.01
C ILE A 562 -6.91 -3.89 1.04
N TYR A 563 -6.44 -3.80 2.28
CA TYR A 563 -6.90 -4.58 3.41
C TYR A 563 -7.67 -3.70 4.42
N PRO A 564 -8.46 -4.31 5.32
CA PRO A 564 -9.18 -3.55 6.33
C PRO A 564 -8.28 -2.67 7.21
N LYS A 565 -8.88 -1.59 7.71
CA LYS A 565 -8.23 -0.45 8.37
C LYS A 565 -7.31 0.35 7.43
N ALA A 566 -7.69 0.44 6.15
CA ALA A 566 -6.95 1.16 5.10
C ALA A 566 -5.46 0.77 5.03
N ARG A 567 -5.18 -0.54 5.15
CA ARG A 567 -3.83 -1.06 4.97
C ARG A 567 -3.58 -1.24 3.48
N SER A 568 -2.47 -0.68 3.01
CA SER A 568 -2.00 -0.85 1.64
C SER A 568 -1.46 -2.28 1.41
N SER A 569 -1.10 -2.58 0.17
CA SER A 569 -0.40 -3.80 -0.23
C SER A 569 0.83 -3.49 -1.07
N ILE A 570 1.74 -4.46 -1.18
CA ILE A 570 2.86 -4.38 -2.12
C ILE A 570 2.36 -4.09 -3.53
N ARG A 571 1.29 -4.79 -3.96
CA ARG A 571 0.70 -4.64 -5.29
C ARG A 571 0.16 -3.22 -5.52
N PHE A 572 -0.50 -2.65 -4.52
CA PHE A 572 -1.04 -1.29 -4.60
C PHE A 572 0.06 -0.23 -4.64
N GLU A 573 1.08 -0.33 -3.79
CA GLU A 573 2.21 0.61 -3.80
C GLU A 573 2.99 0.57 -5.12
N LEU A 574 3.22 -0.62 -5.68
CA LEU A 574 3.92 -0.76 -6.95
C LEU A 574 3.07 -0.31 -8.14
N LEU A 575 1.74 -0.47 -8.09
CA LEU A 575 0.84 0.16 -9.08
C LEU A 575 0.99 1.69 -9.06
N ILE A 576 0.99 2.31 -7.87
CA ILE A 576 1.22 3.76 -7.75
C ILE A 576 2.61 4.14 -8.27
N GLU A 577 3.63 3.32 -8.02
CA GLU A 577 4.98 3.53 -8.56
C GLU A 577 4.97 3.57 -10.10
N GLY A 578 4.28 2.63 -10.75
CA GLY A 578 4.08 2.63 -12.20
C GLY A 578 3.33 3.86 -12.72
N ILE A 579 2.30 4.31 -12.01
CA ILE A 579 1.55 5.53 -12.34
C ILE A 579 2.48 6.76 -12.28
N GLN A 580 3.34 6.86 -11.26
CA GLN A 580 4.30 7.96 -11.16
C GLN A 580 5.36 7.90 -12.26
N ASP A 581 5.77 6.71 -12.67
CA ASP A 581 6.68 6.55 -13.81
C ASP A 581 6.03 7.02 -15.12
N PHE A 582 4.74 6.73 -15.33
CA PHE A 582 3.97 7.30 -16.45
C PHE A 582 4.04 8.83 -16.43
N GLU A 583 3.78 9.46 -15.29
CA GLU A 583 3.84 10.93 -15.17
C GLU A 583 5.24 11.49 -15.50
N LYS A 584 6.31 10.86 -14.98
CA LYS A 584 7.69 11.26 -15.29
C LYS A 584 7.99 11.15 -16.78
N ILE A 585 7.53 10.07 -17.43
CA ILE A 585 7.67 9.89 -18.89
C ILE A 585 6.98 11.03 -19.63
N GLN A 586 5.73 11.37 -19.27
CA GLN A 586 5.00 12.45 -19.93
C GLN A 586 5.70 13.80 -19.73
N ILE A 587 6.16 14.11 -18.51
CA ILE A 587 6.87 15.35 -18.21
C ILE A 587 8.15 15.47 -19.03
N LEU A 588 8.99 14.42 -19.06
CA LEU A 588 10.23 14.43 -19.85
C LEU A 588 9.96 14.57 -21.35
N LYS A 589 8.94 13.86 -21.87
CA LYS A 589 8.54 13.99 -23.28
C LYS A 589 8.16 15.42 -23.62
N GLU A 590 7.38 16.09 -22.78
CA GLU A 590 6.99 17.48 -22.99
C GLU A 590 8.17 18.44 -22.96
N GLU A 591 9.03 18.34 -21.95
CA GLU A 591 10.23 19.18 -21.86
C GLU A 591 11.11 19.07 -23.11
N TYR A 592 11.28 17.85 -23.65
CA TYR A 592 12.05 17.64 -24.88
C TYR A 592 11.34 18.10 -26.15
N LEU A 593 10.00 18.19 -26.15
CA LEU A 593 9.22 18.76 -27.26
C LEU A 593 9.17 20.29 -27.22
N GLU A 594 9.34 20.93 -26.06
CA GLU A 594 9.34 22.40 -25.93
C GLU A 594 10.52 23.07 -26.65
N THR A 595 11.66 22.37 -26.74
CA THR A 595 12.88 22.89 -27.37
C THR A 595 13.39 21.93 -28.43
N GLU A 596 13.28 22.31 -29.71
CA GLU A 596 13.78 21.50 -30.82
C GLU A 596 15.31 21.53 -30.87
N SER A 597 15.95 20.53 -30.27
CA SER A 597 17.38 20.29 -30.36
C SER A 597 17.69 18.85 -30.79
N GLU A 598 18.86 18.64 -31.39
CA GLU A 598 19.35 17.30 -31.75
C GLU A 598 19.44 16.39 -30.51
N ILE A 599 19.79 16.95 -29.36
CA ILE A 599 19.89 16.22 -28.10
C ILE A 599 18.50 15.77 -27.66
N ASN A 600 17.53 16.68 -27.62
CA ASN A 600 16.16 16.37 -27.18
C ASN A 600 15.48 15.35 -28.09
N ARG A 601 15.71 15.44 -29.41
CA ARG A 601 15.19 14.42 -30.34
C ARG A 601 15.74 13.03 -30.02
N LYS A 602 17.04 12.92 -29.73
CA LYS A 602 17.66 11.65 -29.33
C LYS A 602 17.12 11.13 -27.99
N GLN A 603 16.85 12.01 -27.02
CA GLN A 603 16.25 11.58 -25.75
C GLN A 603 14.82 11.08 -25.94
N LEU A 604 14.02 11.73 -26.80
CA LEU A 604 12.70 11.25 -27.19
C LEU A 604 12.77 9.88 -27.88
N GLU A 605 13.70 9.71 -28.83
CA GLU A 605 13.94 8.43 -29.51
C GLU A 605 14.30 7.32 -28.52
N LEU A 606 15.13 7.60 -27.51
CA LEU A 606 15.47 6.62 -26.45
C LEU A 606 14.24 6.23 -25.61
N ILE A 607 13.38 7.19 -25.25
CA ILE A 607 12.14 6.89 -24.53
C ILE A 607 11.23 6.03 -25.41
N ASP A 608 11.06 6.37 -26.69
CA ASP A 608 10.17 5.65 -27.60
C ASP A 608 10.70 4.24 -27.92
N GLU A 609 12.02 4.07 -28.07
CA GLU A 609 12.68 2.77 -28.23
C GLU A 609 12.43 1.89 -27.00
N LEU A 610 12.66 2.41 -25.79
CA LEU A 610 12.39 1.69 -24.55
C LEU A 610 10.91 1.28 -24.45
N LEU A 611 9.99 2.22 -24.70
CA LEU A 611 8.55 1.96 -24.58
C LEU A 611 8.05 0.94 -25.61
N SER A 612 8.75 0.76 -26.74
CA SER A 612 8.37 -0.22 -27.76
C SER A 612 8.38 -1.67 -27.25
N ASP A 613 9.16 -1.95 -26.19
CA ASP A 613 9.22 -3.28 -25.56
C ASP A 613 8.08 -3.51 -24.55
N PHE A 614 7.37 -2.47 -24.10
CA PHE A 614 6.25 -2.60 -23.15
C PHE A 614 4.95 -3.05 -23.84
N VAL A 615 4.96 -4.31 -24.28
CA VAL A 615 3.83 -5.04 -24.84
C VAL A 615 3.59 -6.34 -24.05
N ILE A 616 2.33 -6.79 -23.96
CA ILE A 616 1.97 -7.95 -23.12
C ILE A 616 2.74 -9.22 -23.53
N ASP A 617 2.88 -9.46 -24.84
CA ASP A 617 3.55 -10.65 -25.39
C ASP A 617 5.05 -10.75 -25.04
N ARG A 618 5.66 -9.65 -24.53
CA ARG A 618 7.05 -9.64 -24.06
C ARG A 618 7.20 -10.25 -22.67
N ILE A 619 6.22 -10.08 -21.77
CA ILE A 619 6.34 -10.48 -20.35
C ILE A 619 6.71 -11.98 -20.19
N PRO A 620 6.14 -12.93 -20.96
CA PRO A 620 6.53 -14.34 -20.85
C PRO A 620 7.98 -14.64 -21.28
N ARG A 621 8.63 -13.71 -22.00
CA ARG A 621 10.00 -13.87 -22.53
C ARG A 621 11.03 -13.04 -21.76
N GLU A 622 10.57 -11.94 -21.17
CA GLU A 622 11.38 -11.00 -20.42
C GLU A 622 10.61 -10.59 -19.17
N ASP A 623 11.17 -10.92 -18.01
CA ASP A 623 10.55 -10.65 -16.71
C ASP A 623 10.20 -9.15 -16.58
N ALA A 624 8.96 -8.86 -16.15
CA ALA A 624 8.48 -7.50 -15.94
C ALA A 624 9.40 -6.70 -15.01
N ALA A 625 10.06 -7.36 -14.04
CA ALA A 625 11.04 -6.72 -13.18
C ALA A 625 12.23 -6.15 -13.97
N HIS A 626 12.78 -6.93 -14.92
CA HIS A 626 13.88 -6.49 -15.76
C HIS A 626 13.47 -5.31 -16.66
N MET A 627 12.28 -5.39 -17.27
CA MET A 627 11.74 -4.31 -18.11
C MET A 627 11.58 -3.01 -17.32
N VAL A 628 10.95 -3.07 -16.15
CA VAL A 628 10.72 -1.91 -15.27
C VAL A 628 12.03 -1.36 -14.72
N ASP A 629 12.98 -2.21 -14.31
CA ASP A 629 14.28 -1.77 -13.79
C ASP A 629 15.10 -1.05 -14.87
N ASN A 630 15.11 -1.57 -16.10
CA ASN A 630 15.74 -0.92 -17.26
C ASN A 630 15.08 0.44 -17.57
N GLY A 631 13.75 0.48 -17.55
CA GLY A 631 13.02 1.73 -17.78
C GLY A 631 13.32 2.78 -16.71
N LYS A 632 13.29 2.39 -15.44
CA LYS A 632 13.64 3.28 -14.32
C LYS A 632 15.09 3.74 -14.39
N ALA A 633 16.02 2.90 -14.85
CA ALA A 633 17.41 3.30 -15.06
C ALA A 633 17.52 4.40 -16.12
N LEU A 634 16.80 4.28 -17.24
CA LEU A 634 16.75 5.33 -18.27
C LEU A 634 16.13 6.62 -17.71
N LEU A 635 14.98 6.56 -17.04
CA LEU A 635 14.36 7.75 -16.46
C LEU A 635 15.28 8.48 -15.49
N LYS A 636 16.03 7.72 -14.67
CA LYS A 636 17.03 8.30 -13.76
C LYS A 636 18.14 9.03 -14.52
N GLN A 637 18.66 8.43 -15.59
CA GLN A 637 19.66 9.07 -16.44
C GLN A 637 19.14 10.36 -17.06
N LEU A 638 17.95 10.31 -17.68
CA LEU A 638 17.32 11.47 -18.34
C LEU A 638 17.05 12.61 -17.37
N SER A 639 16.56 12.28 -16.17
CA SER A 639 16.27 13.25 -15.10
C SER A 639 17.50 13.99 -14.57
N GLN A 640 18.69 13.41 -14.69
CA GLN A 640 19.94 14.04 -14.29
C GLN A 640 20.47 15.00 -15.36
N GLN A 641 20.30 14.67 -16.63
CA GLN A 641 20.86 15.43 -17.76
C GLN A 641 20.18 16.78 -17.98
N SER A 642 18.90 16.93 -17.62
CA SER A 642 18.19 18.22 -17.65
C SER A 642 18.74 19.28 -16.67
N ASN A 643 19.79 18.98 -15.89
CA ASN A 643 20.46 19.93 -14.99
C ASN A 643 21.73 20.56 -15.58
N LEU A 644 22.06 20.28 -16.84
CA LEU A 644 23.29 20.76 -17.49
C LEU A 644 23.07 21.94 -18.47
N GLU A 645 21.85 22.48 -18.52
CA GLU A 645 21.52 23.78 -19.14
C GLU A 645 21.21 24.81 -18.05
#